data_AF-A0A9C7S9V6-F1
#
_entry.id   AF-A0A9C7S9V6-F1
#
_cell.length_a   1.000
_cell.length_b   1.000
_cell.length_c   1.000
_cell.angle_alpha   90.00
_cell.angle_beta   90.00
_cell.angle_gamma   90.00
#
_symmetry.space_group_name_H-M   'P 1'
#
loop_
_entity.id
_entity.type
_entity.pdbx_description
1 polymer ?
#
loop_
_entity_poly.entity_id
_entity_poly.type
_entity_poly.pdbx_seq_one_letter_code
_entity_poly.pdbx_strand_id
1 'polypeptide(L)'
;VLTQPDIIRGIHEEYLEAGADILETNSFNATPSDLARYNLSDYAHEINLAAAQLTRQAADKYSTADKPRFVAGVLGPNQKTSSVSVDVNDPGARAITFDELVEDYCVATRALIEGNVDIILIETIFDTLNAKAAVFAVEKVFSEDEIRLPLMISGTITDASGRTLSGQTVEAFYNSLRHARPLTIGLNCALGPDQLRQYVSEMSRISEFRISAHPNAGLPNELGEYDLDATHMSGYLGEWAESGFLNIVGGCCGTTPAHIKAIAEVIADKSPRALPEKVAACRLSGLEPCNILPDSLFVNIGERTNVTGSARFKRLIKEGEYEQALEVARQQVENGAQVIDINMDEGMLESKEVMVQFLNLIGSEPDICKVPIMIDSSKWDIIEAGLKCVQGKGIVNSISMKEGEETFLKQARLCRQYGAAIIVMAFDENGQADTHARKVEICTRAYKLLTEKVAFPAEDIIFDPNIFAIATGIEEHNNYGVDFIEATRDIKKTLPDALVSGGVSNVSFSFRGNNLLREAIHAVFLYHAIGAGMDMGIVNAGQLAIYDELPDELRERVEDVVLNRRADATERLLDIAEKYRGDGSVQADDKNREWRELPVTERLSHALVKGITEFIEEDTEEARLQADTPIEVIEGPLMDGMNVVGDLFGAGKMFLPQVVKSARVMKKAVAWLMPYIEAEKSGGLSSQGKILLATVKGDVHDIGKNIVAVVLQCNNYETIDLGVMVPVETILKTAIEENVDIIGLSGLITPSLDEMVHMAKEMQRLDYTLPLMIGGATTSKIHTAVKIAPQYDGTSVHVLDASRAVGVANNLLQKKGREAYIQQVNEEHEALRVRRASNQQARKLASMEQVHANRFRSEDSGY
;
A
#
# COMPACT_ATOMS: atom_id res chain seq x y z
N VAL A 1 12.09 16.80 -36.08
CA VAL A 1 10.98 17.72 -36.42
C VAL A 1 11.44 18.95 -37.23
N LEU A 2 12.47 19.69 -36.83
CA LEU A 2 12.92 20.89 -37.56
C LEU A 2 13.68 20.60 -38.87
N THR A 3 14.57 19.61 -38.86
CA THR A 3 15.52 19.37 -39.97
C THR A 3 14.97 18.46 -41.07
N GLN A 4 14.03 17.57 -40.73
CA GLN A 4 13.44 16.58 -41.63
C GLN A 4 11.90 16.50 -41.41
N PRO A 5 11.16 17.61 -41.55
CA PRO A 5 9.73 17.65 -41.22
C PRO A 5 8.88 16.72 -42.08
N ASP A 6 9.24 16.55 -43.37
CA ASP A 6 8.49 15.71 -44.30
C ASP A 6 8.54 14.22 -43.92
N ILE A 7 9.69 13.74 -43.42
CA ILE A 7 9.83 12.35 -42.95
C ILE A 7 8.95 12.13 -41.72
N ILE A 8 8.99 13.05 -40.76
CA ILE A 8 8.17 12.92 -39.53
C ILE A 8 6.68 12.96 -39.85
N ARG A 9 6.24 13.86 -40.74
CA ARG A 9 4.85 13.89 -41.20
C ARG A 9 4.47 12.58 -41.90
N GLY A 10 5.33 12.04 -42.76
CA GLY A 10 5.11 10.75 -43.43
C GLY A 10 4.87 9.62 -42.43
N ILE A 11 5.68 9.52 -41.37
CA ILE A 11 5.51 8.52 -40.31
C ILE A 11 4.14 8.66 -39.62
N HIS A 12 3.71 9.88 -39.28
CA HIS A 12 2.40 10.10 -38.69
C HIS A 12 1.26 9.67 -39.63
N GLU A 13 1.36 9.98 -40.92
CA GLU A 13 0.38 9.59 -41.93
C GLU A 13 0.30 8.06 -42.08
N GLU A 14 1.43 7.34 -42.03
CA GLU A 14 1.44 5.87 -42.06
C GLU A 14 0.71 5.25 -40.86
N TYR A 15 0.86 5.82 -39.65
CA TYR A 15 0.13 5.36 -38.47
C TYR A 15 -1.38 5.67 -38.53
N LEU A 16 -1.75 6.81 -39.10
CA LEU A 16 -3.16 7.17 -39.33
C LEU A 16 -3.82 6.25 -40.36
N GLU A 17 -3.10 5.89 -41.43
CA GLU A 17 -3.52 4.91 -42.44
C GLU A 17 -3.67 3.50 -41.85
N ALA A 18 -2.80 3.14 -40.91
CA ALA A 18 -2.90 1.90 -40.15
C ALA A 18 -4.12 1.88 -39.20
N GLY A 19 -4.73 3.02 -38.91
CA GLY A 19 -5.98 3.10 -38.14
C GLY A 19 -5.82 3.71 -36.75
N ALA A 20 -4.68 4.32 -36.42
CA ALA A 20 -4.49 5.04 -35.15
C ALA A 20 -5.49 6.19 -34.99
N ASP A 21 -6.02 6.35 -33.77
CA ASP A 21 -6.94 7.44 -33.42
C ASP A 21 -6.25 8.58 -32.67
N ILE A 22 -5.14 8.29 -31.99
CA ILE A 22 -4.32 9.23 -31.23
C ILE A 22 -2.89 9.15 -31.78
N LEU A 23 -2.29 10.30 -32.10
CA LEU A 23 -0.89 10.41 -32.48
C LEU A 23 -0.10 11.12 -31.39
N GLU A 24 1.05 10.56 -31.04
CA GLU A 24 2.04 11.17 -30.17
C GLU A 24 2.89 12.18 -30.95
N THR A 25 3.17 13.34 -30.36
CA THR A 25 4.13 14.29 -30.92
C THR A 25 5.56 13.75 -30.79
N ASN A 26 6.40 14.00 -31.80
CA ASN A 26 7.83 13.69 -31.73
C ASN A 26 8.60 14.69 -30.85
N SER A 27 8.33 14.67 -29.54
CA SER A 27 8.81 15.61 -28.53
C SER A 27 9.32 14.95 -27.24
N PHE A 28 9.54 13.63 -27.25
CA PHE A 28 9.85 12.83 -26.05
C PHE A 28 10.94 13.42 -25.13
N ASN A 29 12.05 13.93 -25.69
CA ASN A 29 13.16 14.55 -24.92
C ASN A 29 13.24 16.08 -25.09
N ALA A 30 12.16 16.74 -25.50
CA ALA A 30 12.20 18.16 -25.86
C ALA A 30 12.08 19.09 -24.64
N THR A 31 12.87 18.86 -23.59
CA THR A 31 12.98 19.77 -22.43
C THR A 31 14.36 20.46 -22.41
N PRO A 32 14.48 21.66 -21.84
CA PRO A 32 15.74 22.39 -21.82
C PRO A 32 16.91 21.59 -21.24
N SER A 33 16.73 20.89 -20.10
CA SER A 33 17.83 20.15 -19.49
C SER A 33 18.19 18.84 -20.23
N ASP A 34 17.23 18.13 -20.84
CA ASP A 34 17.52 16.95 -21.67
C ASP A 34 18.23 17.34 -22.98
N LEU A 35 17.89 18.49 -23.56
CA LEU A 35 18.51 19.01 -24.78
C LEU A 35 19.90 19.63 -24.51
N ALA A 36 20.25 19.91 -23.26
CA ALA A 36 21.54 20.49 -22.90
C ALA A 36 22.73 19.62 -23.36
N ARG A 37 22.60 18.30 -23.33
CA ARG A 37 23.64 17.36 -23.81
C ARG A 37 23.95 17.48 -25.31
N TYR A 38 23.01 18.06 -26.06
CA TYR A 38 23.18 18.34 -27.49
C TYR A 38 23.50 19.82 -27.75
N ASN A 39 23.67 20.64 -26.71
CA ASN A 39 23.76 22.11 -26.78
C ASN A 39 22.53 22.76 -27.43
N LEU A 40 21.33 22.24 -27.14
CA LEU A 40 20.07 22.66 -27.76
C LEU A 40 19.01 23.11 -26.74
N SER A 41 19.38 23.48 -25.51
CA SER A 41 18.43 23.88 -24.46
C SER A 41 17.47 24.99 -24.91
N ASP A 42 17.98 26.01 -25.62
CA ASP A 42 17.20 27.15 -26.11
C ASP A 42 16.18 26.76 -27.20
N TYR A 43 16.33 25.58 -27.81
CA TYR A 43 15.44 25.08 -28.85
C TYR A 43 14.28 24.25 -28.31
N ALA A 44 14.18 24.01 -26.99
CA ALA A 44 13.13 23.20 -26.41
C ALA A 44 11.73 23.66 -26.85
N HIS A 45 11.46 24.96 -26.75
CA HIS A 45 10.18 25.54 -27.17
C HIS A 45 9.93 25.34 -28.67
N GLU A 46 10.89 25.69 -29.52
CA GLU A 46 10.78 25.59 -30.97
C GLU A 46 10.54 24.15 -31.44
N ILE A 47 11.24 23.19 -30.84
CA ILE A 47 11.12 21.76 -31.15
C ILE A 47 9.72 21.24 -30.79
N ASN A 48 9.22 21.55 -29.58
CA ASN A 48 7.87 21.12 -29.16
C ASN A 48 6.78 21.72 -30.05
N LEU A 49 6.86 23.03 -30.31
CA LEU A 49 5.89 23.74 -31.15
C LEU A 49 5.84 23.13 -32.56
N ALA A 50 6.99 22.91 -33.18
CA ALA A 50 7.08 22.30 -34.50
C ALA A 50 6.58 20.83 -34.49
N ALA A 51 6.89 20.07 -33.45
CA ALA A 51 6.40 18.69 -33.30
C ALA A 51 4.87 18.64 -33.23
N ALA A 52 4.27 19.49 -32.40
CA ALA A 52 2.82 19.59 -32.25
C ALA A 52 2.14 20.03 -33.55
N GLN A 53 2.64 21.08 -34.21
CA GLN A 53 2.07 21.57 -35.48
C GLN A 53 2.13 20.53 -36.61
N LEU A 54 3.24 19.81 -36.75
CA LEU A 54 3.37 18.74 -37.76
C LEU A 54 2.38 17.61 -37.50
N THR A 55 2.25 17.21 -36.24
CA THR A 55 1.33 16.13 -35.84
C THR A 55 -0.12 16.55 -36.03
N ARG A 56 -0.47 17.80 -35.68
CA ARG A 56 -1.80 18.41 -35.90
C ARG A 56 -2.18 18.43 -37.38
N GLN A 57 -1.27 18.86 -38.25
CA GLN A 57 -1.52 18.87 -39.69
C GLN A 57 -1.82 17.47 -40.25
N ALA A 58 -1.07 16.45 -39.79
CA ALA A 58 -1.33 15.06 -40.18
C ALA A 58 -2.69 14.57 -39.65
N ALA A 59 -2.98 14.81 -38.38
CA ALA A 59 -4.25 14.43 -37.76
C ALA A 59 -5.45 15.09 -38.46
N ASP A 60 -5.38 16.40 -38.77
CA ASP A 60 -6.46 17.12 -39.44
C ASP A 60 -6.74 16.61 -40.86
N LYS A 61 -5.71 16.17 -41.58
CA LYS A 61 -5.84 15.58 -42.91
C LYS A 61 -6.64 14.27 -42.91
N TYR A 62 -6.56 13.47 -41.85
CA TYR A 62 -7.24 12.17 -41.71
C TYR A 62 -8.49 12.24 -40.81
N SER A 63 -8.73 13.36 -40.14
CA SER A 63 -9.87 13.56 -39.26
C SER A 63 -11.17 13.65 -40.06
N THR A 64 -12.20 12.95 -39.59
CA THR A 64 -13.56 13.01 -40.14
C THR A 64 -14.57 13.25 -39.03
N ALA A 65 -15.80 13.65 -39.38
CA ALA A 65 -16.85 13.87 -38.39
C ALA A 65 -17.17 12.61 -37.56
N ASP A 66 -17.11 11.43 -38.19
CA ASP A 66 -17.41 10.15 -37.55
C ASP A 66 -16.19 9.51 -36.87
N LYS A 67 -14.97 9.88 -37.29
CA LYS A 67 -13.71 9.36 -36.75
C LYS A 67 -12.71 10.52 -36.60
N PRO A 68 -12.78 11.31 -35.51
CA PRO A 68 -11.81 12.37 -35.26
C PRO A 68 -10.42 11.78 -35.01
N ARG A 69 -9.38 12.60 -35.19
CA ARG A 69 -7.99 12.26 -34.88
C ARG A 69 -7.42 13.22 -33.84
N PHE A 70 -6.82 12.65 -32.81
CA PHE A 70 -6.31 13.38 -31.67
C PHE A 70 -4.78 13.44 -31.67
N VAL A 71 -4.24 14.52 -31.13
CA VAL A 71 -2.81 14.73 -30.94
C VAL A 71 -2.50 14.75 -29.45
N ALA A 72 -1.63 13.84 -29.02
CA ALA A 72 -1.07 13.81 -27.68
C ALA A 72 0.31 14.49 -27.67
N GLY A 73 0.40 15.63 -27.00
CA GLY A 73 1.65 16.32 -26.70
C GLY A 73 2.45 15.54 -25.67
N VAL A 74 3.52 14.91 -26.11
CA VAL A 74 4.35 14.03 -25.29
C VAL A 74 5.35 14.82 -24.44
N LEU A 75 5.32 14.54 -23.15
CA LEU A 75 6.34 14.87 -22.16
C LEU A 75 6.99 13.55 -21.72
N GLY A 76 8.15 13.23 -22.27
CA GLY A 76 8.90 12.05 -21.85
C GLY A 76 9.60 12.26 -20.51
N PRO A 77 10.19 11.19 -19.95
CA PRO A 77 10.87 11.25 -18.68
C PRO A 77 12.22 11.96 -18.88
N ASN A 78 12.46 13.05 -18.13
CA ASN A 78 13.80 13.62 -18.05
C ASN A 78 14.81 12.53 -17.71
N GLN A 79 15.96 12.47 -18.40
CA GLN A 79 16.94 11.40 -18.18
C GLN A 79 17.62 11.48 -16.81
N LYS A 80 17.58 12.64 -16.14
CA LYS A 80 18.10 12.81 -14.79
C LYS A 80 17.04 12.42 -13.76
N THR A 81 17.47 11.69 -12.74
CA THR A 81 16.61 11.26 -11.63
C THR A 81 16.56 12.33 -10.55
N SER A 82 15.38 12.54 -9.96
CA SER A 82 15.20 13.41 -8.79
C SER A 82 14.93 12.61 -7.51
N SER A 83 14.52 11.34 -7.60
CA SER A 83 14.31 10.48 -6.43
C SER A 83 15.54 9.65 -6.06
N VAL A 84 16.37 9.26 -7.04
CA VAL A 84 17.54 8.38 -6.87
C VAL A 84 18.84 9.18 -6.98
N SER A 85 19.85 8.83 -6.18
CA SER A 85 21.18 9.44 -6.28
C SER A 85 21.93 9.02 -7.54
N VAL A 86 22.74 9.94 -8.05
CA VAL A 86 23.67 9.71 -9.16
C VAL A 86 25.11 9.51 -8.71
N ASP A 87 25.39 9.68 -7.41
CA ASP A 87 26.71 9.44 -6.82
C ASP A 87 26.63 8.30 -5.80
N VAL A 88 27.42 7.25 -6.04
CA VAL A 88 27.49 6.08 -5.17
C VAL A 88 28.06 6.43 -3.79
N ASN A 89 28.86 7.50 -3.68
CA ASN A 89 29.46 7.94 -2.42
C ASN A 89 28.62 8.99 -1.67
N ASP A 90 27.62 9.58 -2.33
CA ASP A 90 26.68 10.52 -1.73
C ASP A 90 25.24 10.07 -2.04
N PRO A 91 24.64 9.23 -1.18
CA PRO A 91 23.26 8.79 -1.37
C PRO A 91 22.22 9.93 -1.32
N GLY A 92 22.61 11.13 -0.85
CA GLY A 92 21.76 12.32 -0.83
C GLY A 92 21.84 13.19 -2.09
N ALA A 93 22.85 12.99 -2.94
CA ALA A 93 23.05 13.77 -4.16
C ALA A 93 21.88 13.58 -5.16
N ARG A 94 21.55 14.62 -5.92
CA ARG A 94 20.54 14.58 -6.99
C ARG A 94 21.07 15.26 -8.25
N ALA A 95 20.79 14.69 -9.41
CA ALA A 95 21.26 15.25 -10.69
C ALA A 95 20.43 16.44 -11.18
N ILE A 96 19.18 16.53 -10.72
CA ILE A 96 18.23 17.59 -11.02
C ILE A 96 17.29 17.78 -9.84
N THR A 97 16.85 19.01 -9.63
CA THR A 97 15.88 19.37 -8.58
C THR A 97 14.45 19.35 -9.11
N PHE A 98 13.48 19.24 -8.19
CA PHE A 98 12.06 19.32 -8.54
C PHE A 98 11.70 20.63 -9.26
N ASP A 99 12.26 21.76 -8.80
CA ASP A 99 11.96 23.07 -9.39
C ASP A 99 12.52 23.22 -10.80
N GLU A 100 13.74 22.73 -11.06
CA GLU A 100 14.31 22.67 -12.43
C GLU A 100 13.45 21.81 -13.36
N LEU A 101 12.96 20.66 -12.89
CA LEU A 101 12.03 19.83 -13.66
C LEU A 101 10.71 20.55 -13.95
N VAL A 102 10.16 21.28 -12.97
CA VAL A 102 8.93 22.06 -13.16
C VAL A 102 9.13 23.12 -14.24
N GLU A 103 10.25 23.85 -14.21
CA GLU A 103 10.57 24.86 -15.23
C GLU A 103 10.68 24.23 -16.63
N ASP A 104 11.41 23.11 -16.73
CA ASP A 104 11.57 22.35 -17.97
C ASP A 104 10.23 21.93 -18.58
N TYR A 105 9.38 21.30 -17.78
CA TYR A 105 8.07 20.84 -18.25
C TYR A 105 7.11 21.99 -18.51
N CYS A 106 7.23 23.15 -17.84
CA CYS A 106 6.44 24.34 -18.17
C CYS A 106 6.75 24.85 -19.58
N VAL A 107 8.04 24.88 -19.98
CA VAL A 107 8.46 25.29 -21.32
C VAL A 107 7.87 24.35 -22.38
N ALA A 108 8.02 23.04 -22.19
CA ALA A 108 7.50 22.05 -23.13
C ALA A 108 5.97 22.08 -23.22
N THR A 109 5.27 22.13 -22.07
CA THR A 109 3.80 22.13 -22.01
C THR A 109 3.21 23.33 -22.75
N ARG A 110 3.74 24.54 -22.53
CA ARG A 110 3.26 25.74 -23.23
C ARG A 110 3.44 25.64 -24.74
N ALA A 111 4.60 25.19 -25.20
CA ALA A 111 4.89 25.04 -26.63
C ALA A 111 3.97 23.99 -27.29
N LEU A 112 3.67 22.89 -26.59
CA LEU A 112 2.73 21.87 -27.07
C LEU A 112 1.30 22.44 -27.16
N ILE A 113 0.84 23.18 -26.14
CA ILE A 113 -0.47 23.85 -26.16
C ILE A 113 -0.55 24.87 -27.30
N GLU A 114 0.47 25.70 -27.50
CA GLU A 114 0.56 26.64 -28.63
C GLU A 114 0.49 25.91 -29.98
N GLY A 115 1.09 24.73 -30.07
CA GLY A 115 1.01 23.85 -31.22
C GLY A 115 -0.34 23.14 -31.42
N ASN A 116 -1.33 23.43 -30.58
CA ASN A 116 -2.71 22.95 -30.65
C ASN A 116 -2.86 21.43 -30.51
N VAL A 117 -2.19 20.85 -29.52
CA VAL A 117 -2.42 19.46 -29.10
C VAL A 117 -3.77 19.30 -28.40
N ASP A 118 -4.37 18.12 -28.48
CA ASP A 118 -5.65 17.82 -27.82
C ASP A 118 -5.47 17.28 -26.40
N ILE A 119 -4.33 16.63 -26.15
CA ILE A 119 -4.05 15.87 -24.92
C ILE A 119 -2.60 16.17 -24.51
N ILE A 120 -2.31 16.25 -23.22
CA ILE A 120 -0.94 16.16 -22.70
C ILE A 120 -0.69 14.73 -22.21
N LEU A 121 0.39 14.10 -22.66
CA LEU A 121 0.78 12.74 -22.27
C LEU A 121 2.13 12.79 -21.54
N ILE A 122 2.13 12.43 -20.26
CA ILE A 122 3.36 12.16 -19.49
C ILE A 122 3.60 10.65 -19.55
N GLU A 123 4.63 10.21 -20.26
CA GLU A 123 4.83 8.78 -20.49
C GLU A 123 6.24 8.28 -20.16
N THR A 124 6.39 6.95 -20.17
CA THR A 124 7.64 6.24 -19.86
C THR A 124 8.20 6.63 -18.50
N ILE A 125 7.30 6.85 -17.52
CA ILE A 125 7.71 7.31 -16.19
C ILE A 125 8.47 6.19 -15.49
N PHE A 126 9.78 6.38 -15.35
CA PHE A 126 10.64 5.51 -14.56
C PHE A 126 10.88 6.06 -13.14
N ASP A 127 10.77 7.38 -12.95
CA ASP A 127 10.91 8.11 -11.68
C ASP A 127 9.63 8.90 -11.39
N THR A 128 8.91 8.48 -10.35
CA THR A 128 7.62 9.09 -10.00
C THR A 128 7.76 10.52 -9.49
N LEU A 129 8.90 10.90 -8.89
CA LEU A 129 9.12 12.29 -8.46
C LEU A 129 9.27 13.21 -9.69
N ASN A 130 9.90 12.74 -10.77
CA ASN A 130 9.92 13.45 -12.05
C ASN A 130 8.51 13.64 -12.61
N ALA A 131 7.67 12.59 -12.54
CA ALA A 131 6.29 12.69 -13.00
C ALA A 131 5.44 13.63 -12.13
N LYS A 132 5.65 13.67 -10.81
CA LYS A 132 5.01 14.67 -9.94
C LYS A 132 5.42 16.09 -10.32
N ALA A 133 6.69 16.33 -10.67
CA ALA A 133 7.14 17.62 -11.19
C ALA A 133 6.48 17.97 -12.54
N ALA A 134 6.34 17.00 -13.44
CA ALA A 134 5.63 17.19 -14.71
C ALA A 134 4.13 17.51 -14.50
N VAL A 135 3.44 16.77 -13.63
CA VAL A 135 2.03 17.03 -13.26
C VAL A 135 1.90 18.43 -12.65
N PHE A 136 2.80 18.81 -11.75
CA PHE A 136 2.80 20.13 -11.13
C PHE A 136 2.98 21.24 -12.18
N ALA A 137 3.92 21.07 -13.11
CA ALA A 137 4.15 22.00 -14.21
C ALA A 137 2.93 22.13 -15.13
N VAL A 138 2.31 21.01 -15.51
CA VAL A 138 1.10 21.00 -16.36
C VAL A 138 -0.06 21.70 -15.67
N GLU A 139 -0.35 21.38 -14.41
CA GLU A 139 -1.43 22.03 -13.65
C GLU A 139 -1.13 23.51 -13.39
N LYS A 140 0.15 23.89 -13.24
CA LYS A 140 0.56 25.30 -13.16
C LYS A 140 0.28 26.04 -14.47
N VAL A 141 0.69 25.51 -15.62
CA VAL A 141 0.42 26.10 -16.93
C VAL A 141 -1.09 26.19 -17.19
N PHE A 142 -1.85 25.13 -16.87
CA PHE A 142 -3.31 25.15 -16.98
C PHE A 142 -3.95 26.26 -16.15
N SER A 143 -3.45 26.49 -14.93
CA SER A 143 -3.96 27.55 -14.07
C SER A 143 -3.53 28.95 -14.51
N GLU A 144 -2.28 29.13 -14.95
CA GLU A 144 -1.74 30.43 -15.37
C GLU A 144 -2.33 30.91 -16.70
N ASP A 145 -2.56 29.97 -17.62
CA ASP A 145 -3.01 30.26 -18.99
C ASP A 145 -4.54 30.03 -19.15
N GLU A 146 -5.25 29.74 -18.04
CA GLU A 146 -6.70 29.51 -17.96
C GLU A 146 -7.23 28.45 -18.97
N ILE A 147 -6.45 27.39 -19.18
CA ILE A 147 -6.76 26.29 -20.10
C ILE A 147 -6.73 24.95 -19.37
N ARG A 148 -7.53 23.97 -19.78
CA ARG A 148 -7.39 22.59 -19.28
C ARG A 148 -7.58 21.59 -20.42
N LEU A 149 -6.50 20.87 -20.74
CA LEU A 149 -6.55 19.72 -21.64
C LEU A 149 -6.64 18.42 -20.83
N PRO A 150 -7.19 17.33 -21.41
CA PRO A 150 -7.04 16.00 -20.86
C PRO A 150 -5.58 15.62 -20.64
N LEU A 151 -5.29 14.98 -19.51
CA LEU A 151 -3.96 14.50 -19.14
C LEU A 151 -3.95 12.97 -19.21
N MET A 152 -2.98 12.38 -19.91
CA MET A 152 -2.70 10.95 -19.88
C MET A 152 -1.38 10.72 -19.14
N ILE A 153 -1.31 9.64 -18.37
CA ILE A 153 -0.14 9.26 -17.58
C ILE A 153 0.21 7.80 -17.89
N SER A 154 1.47 7.53 -18.22
CA SER A 154 1.95 6.17 -18.47
C SER A 154 3.27 5.89 -17.76
N GLY A 155 3.26 4.89 -16.89
CA GLY A 155 4.45 4.41 -16.18
C GLY A 155 5.19 3.33 -16.95
N THR A 156 6.44 3.07 -16.54
CA THR A 156 7.23 1.95 -17.07
C THR A 156 7.70 1.07 -15.92
N ILE A 157 7.40 -0.22 -16.04
CA ILE A 157 7.90 -1.28 -15.15
C ILE A 157 9.15 -1.87 -15.77
N THR A 158 10.27 -1.85 -15.06
CA THR A 158 11.59 -2.13 -15.64
C THR A 158 11.90 -3.61 -15.77
N ASP A 159 11.32 -4.45 -14.91
CA ASP A 159 11.62 -5.88 -14.86
C ASP A 159 10.46 -6.71 -14.25
N ALA A 160 10.73 -8.00 -14.04
CA ALA A 160 9.78 -8.95 -13.48
C ALA A 160 9.44 -8.72 -12.00
N SER A 161 10.09 -7.78 -11.29
CA SER A 161 9.76 -7.43 -9.91
C SER A 161 8.49 -6.58 -9.78
N GLY A 162 8.00 -6.02 -10.90
CA GLY A 162 6.79 -5.20 -10.90
C GLY A 162 6.98 -3.80 -10.38
N ARG A 163 8.22 -3.30 -10.40
CA ARG A 163 8.58 -1.97 -9.91
C ARG A 163 9.04 -1.04 -11.02
N THR A 164 8.83 0.26 -10.82
CA THR A 164 9.51 1.31 -11.59
C THR A 164 11.01 1.30 -11.28
N LEU A 165 11.81 2.01 -12.07
CA LEU A 165 13.24 2.17 -11.78
C LEU A 165 13.47 2.84 -10.40
N SER A 166 12.58 3.74 -9.98
CA SER A 166 12.59 4.37 -8.65
C SER A 166 12.06 3.47 -7.52
N GLY A 167 11.74 2.20 -7.82
CA GLY A 167 11.40 1.16 -6.84
C GLY A 167 9.90 1.07 -6.48
N GLN A 168 9.03 1.88 -7.10
CA GLN A 168 7.60 1.87 -6.77
C GLN A 168 6.86 0.71 -7.42
N THR A 169 6.00 0.06 -6.64
CA THR A 169 5.00 -0.89 -7.16
C THR A 169 3.92 -0.18 -7.99
N VAL A 170 3.17 -0.93 -8.81
CA VAL A 170 2.08 -0.42 -9.66
C VAL A 170 1.05 0.38 -8.85
N GLU A 171 0.62 -0.14 -7.70
CA GLU A 171 -0.36 0.53 -6.86
C GLU A 171 0.20 1.77 -6.13
N ALA A 172 1.47 1.72 -5.71
CA ALA A 172 2.13 2.90 -5.13
C ALA A 172 2.27 4.04 -6.15
N PHE A 173 2.62 3.70 -7.41
CA PHE A 173 2.67 4.63 -8.53
C PHE A 173 1.30 5.26 -8.82
N TYR A 174 0.25 4.43 -8.86
CA TYR A 174 -1.12 4.90 -9.00
C TYR A 174 -1.49 5.90 -7.88
N ASN A 175 -1.25 5.54 -6.62
CA ASN A 175 -1.53 6.39 -5.46
C ASN A 175 -0.79 7.74 -5.52
N SER A 176 0.47 7.73 -5.97
CA SER A 176 1.30 8.94 -6.13
C SER A 176 0.73 9.92 -7.16
N LEU A 177 0.15 9.42 -8.27
CA LEU A 177 -0.23 10.27 -9.41
C LEU A 177 -1.75 10.44 -9.58
N ARG A 178 -2.58 9.72 -8.80
CA ARG A 178 -4.05 9.82 -8.80
C ARG A 178 -4.55 11.26 -8.69
N HIS A 179 -3.85 12.11 -7.92
CA HIS A 179 -4.21 13.51 -7.69
C HIS A 179 -4.29 14.35 -8.97
N ALA A 180 -3.59 13.94 -10.03
CA ALA A 180 -3.58 14.59 -11.34
C ALA A 180 -4.94 14.49 -12.07
N ARG A 181 -5.84 13.60 -11.62
CA ARG A 181 -7.15 13.30 -12.25
C ARG A 181 -7.01 13.04 -13.76
N PRO A 182 -6.15 12.08 -14.17
CA PRO A 182 -5.89 11.85 -15.58
C PRO A 182 -7.10 11.26 -16.30
N LEU A 183 -7.20 11.50 -17.60
CA LEU A 183 -8.12 10.81 -18.49
C LEU A 183 -7.81 9.30 -18.50
N THR A 184 -6.54 8.95 -18.65
CA THR A 184 -6.03 7.58 -18.52
C THR A 184 -4.79 7.50 -17.65
N ILE A 185 -4.65 6.40 -16.92
CA ILE A 185 -3.41 6.00 -16.27
C ILE A 185 -3.06 4.58 -16.73
N GLY A 186 -1.80 4.37 -17.12
CA GLY A 186 -1.41 3.19 -17.88
C GLY A 186 0.04 2.81 -17.73
N LEU A 187 0.45 1.83 -18.54
CA LEU A 187 1.82 1.34 -18.60
C LEU A 187 2.32 1.22 -20.05
N ASN A 188 3.59 1.52 -20.26
CA ASN A 188 4.24 1.41 -21.56
C ASN A 188 5.72 1.04 -21.47
N CYS A 189 6.25 0.61 -22.61
CA CYS A 189 7.68 0.31 -22.81
C CYS A 189 8.22 -0.80 -21.88
N ALA A 190 9.55 -0.97 -21.92
CA ALA A 190 10.39 -1.95 -21.22
C ALA A 190 10.06 -3.44 -21.44
N LEU A 191 8.80 -3.83 -21.25
CA LEU A 191 8.32 -5.20 -21.32
C LEU A 191 7.47 -5.43 -22.57
N GLY A 192 7.52 -6.66 -23.08
CA GLY A 192 6.58 -7.14 -24.09
C GLY A 192 5.18 -7.40 -23.51
N PRO A 193 4.17 -7.63 -24.36
CA PRO A 193 2.79 -7.87 -23.92
C PRO A 193 2.62 -9.14 -23.07
N ASP A 194 3.48 -10.14 -23.17
CA ASP A 194 3.37 -11.30 -22.28
C ASP A 194 3.69 -10.92 -20.82
N GLN A 195 4.80 -10.20 -20.62
CA GLN A 195 5.29 -9.82 -19.29
C GLN A 195 4.53 -8.65 -18.66
N LEU A 196 4.06 -7.71 -19.48
CA LEU A 196 3.39 -6.50 -18.99
C LEU A 196 1.93 -6.76 -18.54
N ARG A 197 1.34 -7.88 -18.97
CA ARG A 197 -0.09 -8.21 -18.76
C ARG A 197 -0.51 -8.12 -17.30
N GLN A 198 0.25 -8.73 -16.40
CA GLN A 198 -0.06 -8.80 -14.97
C GLN A 198 -0.16 -7.40 -14.34
N TYR A 199 0.71 -6.47 -14.76
CA TYR A 199 0.75 -5.12 -14.23
C TYR A 199 -0.37 -4.25 -14.82
N VAL A 200 -0.77 -4.50 -16.07
CA VAL A 200 -1.95 -3.87 -16.69
C VAL A 200 -3.24 -4.37 -16.04
N SER A 201 -3.33 -5.68 -15.74
CA SER A 201 -4.42 -6.27 -14.97
C SER A 201 -4.52 -5.65 -13.57
N GLU A 202 -3.39 -5.51 -12.88
CA GLU A 202 -3.33 -4.87 -11.57
C GLU A 202 -3.76 -3.39 -11.64
N MET A 203 -3.21 -2.61 -12.57
CA MET A 203 -3.60 -1.22 -12.80
C MET A 203 -5.10 -1.10 -13.11
N SER A 204 -5.65 -2.01 -13.91
CA SER A 204 -7.07 -2.13 -14.22
C SER A 204 -7.92 -2.45 -12.99
N ARG A 205 -7.43 -3.25 -12.04
CA ARG A 205 -8.16 -3.56 -10.81
C ARG A 205 -8.25 -2.34 -9.87
N ILE A 206 -7.17 -1.58 -9.74
CA ILE A 206 -7.04 -0.51 -8.73
C ILE A 206 -7.51 0.87 -9.22
N SER A 207 -7.45 1.14 -10.52
CA SER A 207 -7.66 2.48 -11.05
C SER A 207 -9.14 2.85 -11.20
N GLU A 208 -9.54 4.00 -10.66
CA GLU A 208 -10.85 4.60 -10.97
C GLU A 208 -10.91 5.27 -12.35
N PHE A 209 -9.77 5.43 -13.03
CA PHE A 209 -9.68 6.05 -14.36
C PHE A 209 -9.63 5.00 -15.46
N ARG A 210 -9.65 5.47 -16.71
CA ARG A 210 -9.46 4.60 -17.88
C ARG A 210 -8.03 4.11 -17.94
N ILE A 211 -7.83 2.93 -18.53
CA ILE A 211 -6.52 2.30 -18.66
C ILE A 211 -6.00 2.46 -20.09
N SER A 212 -4.75 2.92 -20.21
CA SER A 212 -3.98 2.87 -21.44
C SER A 212 -2.86 1.83 -21.33
N ALA A 213 -2.55 1.12 -22.41
CA ALA A 213 -1.35 0.30 -22.46
C ALA A 213 -0.74 0.27 -23.86
N HIS A 214 0.57 0.48 -23.95
CA HIS A 214 1.32 0.40 -25.19
C HIS A 214 2.67 -0.32 -24.97
N PRO A 215 2.66 -1.68 -24.99
CA PRO A 215 3.85 -2.48 -24.74
C PRO A 215 4.85 -2.42 -25.92
N ASN A 216 6.06 -2.93 -25.69
CA ASN A 216 7.03 -3.17 -26.76
C ASN A 216 6.63 -4.37 -27.63
N ALA A 217 7.17 -4.45 -28.85
CA ALA A 217 7.10 -5.64 -29.70
C ALA A 217 8.05 -6.75 -29.19
N GLY A 218 7.85 -7.18 -27.94
CA GLY A 218 8.74 -8.10 -27.23
C GLY A 218 9.93 -7.39 -26.58
N LEU A 219 10.87 -8.19 -26.06
CA LEU A 219 12.16 -7.68 -25.60
C LEU A 219 13.12 -7.54 -26.78
N PRO A 220 14.03 -6.56 -26.77
CA PRO A 220 15.05 -6.45 -27.82
C PRO A 220 15.98 -7.66 -27.78
N ASN A 221 16.30 -8.21 -28.96
CA ASN A 221 17.25 -9.30 -29.11
C ASN A 221 18.71 -8.81 -29.00
N GLU A 222 19.67 -9.72 -29.14
CA GLU A 222 21.11 -9.40 -29.05
C GLU A 222 21.59 -8.35 -30.08
N LEU A 223 20.84 -8.15 -31.16
CA LEU A 223 21.09 -7.15 -32.19
C LEU A 223 20.33 -5.83 -31.96
N GLY A 224 19.53 -5.74 -30.89
CA GLY A 224 18.67 -4.60 -30.58
C GLY A 224 17.39 -4.53 -31.42
N GLU A 225 17.06 -5.60 -32.14
CA GLU A 225 15.84 -5.72 -32.95
C GLU A 225 14.69 -6.32 -32.11
N TYR A 226 13.45 -6.12 -32.57
CA TYR A 226 12.24 -6.61 -31.91
C TYR A 226 11.59 -7.69 -32.76
N ASP A 227 11.49 -8.90 -32.20
CA ASP A 227 11.11 -10.10 -32.96
C ASP A 227 9.60 -10.42 -32.87
N LEU A 228 8.83 -9.76 -32.00
CA LEU A 228 7.40 -10.02 -31.87
C LEU A 228 6.64 -9.41 -33.04
N ASP A 229 6.06 -10.24 -33.89
CA ASP A 229 5.29 -9.75 -35.03
C ASP A 229 3.90 -9.18 -34.67
N ALA A 230 3.28 -8.52 -35.64
CA ALA A 230 1.97 -7.90 -35.53
C ALA A 230 0.84 -8.87 -35.16
N THR A 231 0.92 -10.14 -35.59
CA THR A 231 -0.13 -11.14 -35.34
C THR A 231 -0.09 -11.57 -33.89
N HIS A 232 1.10 -11.87 -33.38
CA HIS A 232 1.26 -12.26 -31.98
C HIS A 232 0.96 -11.07 -31.05
N MET A 233 1.46 -9.87 -31.35
CA MET A 233 1.21 -8.68 -30.55
C MET A 233 -0.29 -8.35 -30.46
N SER A 234 -1.00 -8.34 -31.59
CA SER A 234 -2.45 -8.09 -31.61
C SER A 234 -3.25 -9.21 -30.92
N GLY A 235 -2.79 -10.46 -30.98
CA GLY A 235 -3.38 -11.57 -30.22
C GLY A 235 -3.39 -11.33 -28.71
N TYR A 236 -2.26 -10.93 -28.14
CA TYR A 236 -2.18 -10.59 -26.70
C TYR A 236 -3.10 -9.41 -26.34
N LEU A 237 -3.05 -8.33 -27.12
CA LEU A 237 -3.84 -7.13 -26.85
C LEU A 237 -5.34 -7.36 -27.04
N GLY A 238 -5.72 -8.25 -27.95
CA GLY A 238 -7.08 -8.74 -28.11
C GLY A 238 -7.59 -9.46 -26.86
N GLU A 239 -6.77 -10.34 -26.27
CA GLU A 239 -7.09 -11.01 -25.00
C GLU A 239 -7.21 -10.01 -23.84
N TRP A 240 -6.32 -9.01 -23.75
CA TRP A 240 -6.42 -7.97 -22.72
C TRP A 240 -7.73 -7.19 -22.83
N ALA A 241 -8.18 -6.90 -24.05
CA ALA A 241 -9.45 -6.23 -24.31
C ALA A 241 -10.64 -7.13 -23.95
N GLU A 242 -10.60 -8.43 -24.28
CA GLU A 242 -11.62 -9.42 -23.87
C GLU A 242 -11.73 -9.57 -22.36
N SER A 243 -10.59 -9.56 -21.67
CA SER A 243 -10.49 -9.57 -20.21
C SER A 243 -10.93 -8.25 -19.57
N GLY A 244 -11.26 -7.22 -20.37
CA GLY A 244 -11.79 -5.95 -19.90
C GLY A 244 -10.75 -5.06 -19.23
N PHE A 245 -9.47 -5.15 -19.62
CA PHE A 245 -8.39 -4.39 -18.99
C PHE A 245 -8.19 -3.00 -19.59
N LEU A 246 -8.58 -2.77 -20.84
CA LEU A 246 -8.12 -1.63 -21.63
C LEU A 246 -9.24 -0.65 -22.01
N ASN A 247 -8.87 0.62 -22.16
CA ASN A 247 -9.67 1.65 -22.80
C ASN A 247 -8.96 2.28 -24.00
N ILE A 248 -7.63 2.39 -23.93
CA ILE A 248 -6.76 2.85 -25.01
C ILE A 248 -5.62 1.84 -25.14
N VAL A 249 -5.24 1.50 -26.37
CA VAL A 249 -4.13 0.59 -26.64
C VAL A 249 -3.27 1.13 -27.77
N GLY A 250 -1.97 0.85 -27.70
CA GLY A 250 -1.02 1.24 -28.73
C GLY A 250 0.21 0.33 -28.74
N GLY A 251 1.31 0.88 -29.24
CA GLY A 251 2.60 0.20 -29.31
C GLY A 251 3.73 1.16 -28.96
N CYS A 252 4.80 0.65 -28.35
CA CYS A 252 6.01 1.42 -28.05
C CYS A 252 7.18 0.92 -28.92
N CYS A 253 8.33 0.60 -28.33
CA CYS A 253 9.53 0.23 -29.09
C CYS A 253 9.31 -1.06 -29.90
N GLY A 254 9.82 -1.06 -31.14
CA GLY A 254 9.71 -2.17 -32.08
C GLY A 254 8.38 -2.23 -32.85
N THR A 255 7.38 -1.46 -32.45
CA THR A 255 6.08 -1.45 -33.13
C THR A 255 6.12 -0.63 -34.41
N THR A 256 5.27 -1.00 -35.38
CA THR A 256 5.23 -0.43 -36.73
C THR A 256 3.78 -0.21 -37.17
N PRO A 257 3.53 0.49 -38.30
CA PRO A 257 2.18 0.61 -38.85
C PRO A 257 1.49 -0.73 -39.09
N ALA A 258 2.24 -1.81 -39.41
CA ALA A 258 1.67 -3.15 -39.53
C ALA A 258 1.12 -3.68 -38.19
N HIS A 259 1.80 -3.40 -37.08
CA HIS A 259 1.33 -3.77 -35.74
C HIS A 259 0.06 -3.00 -35.39
N ILE A 260 0.06 -1.67 -35.58
CA ILE A 260 -1.09 -0.82 -35.26
C ILE A 260 -2.32 -1.23 -36.08
N LYS A 261 -2.14 -1.59 -37.35
CA LYS A 261 -3.23 -2.11 -38.18
C LYS A 261 -3.83 -3.40 -37.62
N ALA A 262 -2.98 -4.38 -37.28
CA ALA A 262 -3.44 -5.64 -36.69
C ALA A 262 -4.15 -5.42 -35.35
N ILE A 263 -3.63 -4.52 -34.52
CA ILE A 263 -4.25 -4.13 -33.24
C ILE A 263 -5.62 -3.51 -33.48
N ALA A 264 -5.72 -2.51 -34.37
CA ALA A 264 -6.97 -1.82 -34.68
C ALA A 264 -8.05 -2.79 -35.19
N GLU A 265 -7.68 -3.77 -36.01
CA GLU A 265 -8.59 -4.80 -36.52
C GLU A 265 -9.11 -5.71 -35.40
N VAL A 266 -8.25 -6.16 -34.47
CA VAL A 266 -8.63 -7.07 -33.39
C VAL A 266 -9.48 -6.39 -32.31
N ILE A 267 -9.25 -5.10 -32.05
CA ILE A 267 -9.98 -4.37 -30.99
C ILE A 267 -11.30 -3.75 -31.46
N ALA A 268 -11.56 -3.65 -32.77
CA ALA A 268 -12.69 -2.90 -33.33
C ALA A 268 -14.05 -3.30 -32.74
N ASP A 269 -14.24 -4.59 -32.44
CA ASP A 269 -15.48 -5.15 -31.91
C ASP A 269 -15.45 -5.38 -30.38
N LYS A 270 -14.40 -4.91 -29.70
CA LYS A 270 -14.23 -5.09 -28.24
C LYS A 270 -14.85 -3.93 -27.48
N SER A 271 -15.43 -4.23 -26.32
CA SER A 271 -15.98 -3.21 -25.43
C SER A 271 -14.87 -2.63 -24.54
N PRO A 272 -14.80 -1.29 -24.38
CA PRO A 272 -13.87 -0.70 -23.43
C PRO A 272 -14.14 -1.15 -21.99
N ARG A 273 -13.10 -1.22 -21.17
CA ARG A 273 -13.20 -1.45 -19.72
C ARG A 273 -14.22 -0.50 -19.08
N ALA A 274 -15.16 -1.07 -18.33
CA ALA A 274 -16.08 -0.30 -17.49
C ALA A 274 -15.33 0.29 -16.29
N LEU A 275 -15.64 1.55 -15.94
CA LEU A 275 -15.04 2.18 -14.77
C LEU A 275 -15.65 1.59 -13.49
N PRO A 276 -14.84 1.25 -12.47
CA PRO A 276 -15.34 0.73 -11.22
C PRO A 276 -16.07 1.81 -10.41
N GLU A 277 -16.92 1.40 -9.48
CA GLU A 277 -17.48 2.32 -8.50
C GLU A 277 -16.37 2.82 -7.56
N LYS A 278 -16.34 4.14 -7.33
CA LYS A 278 -15.35 4.77 -6.47
C LYS A 278 -15.58 4.39 -5.01
N VAL A 279 -14.64 3.64 -4.44
CA VAL A 279 -14.56 3.43 -2.98
C VAL A 279 -13.69 4.52 -2.36
N ALA A 280 -14.29 5.36 -1.52
CA ALA A 280 -13.57 6.39 -0.76
C ALA A 280 -12.54 5.72 0.17
N ALA A 281 -11.29 6.15 0.06
CA ALA A 281 -10.19 5.67 0.89
C ALA A 281 -9.04 6.67 0.82
N CYS A 282 -8.38 6.93 1.95
CA CYS A 282 -7.13 7.65 1.95
C CYS A 282 -6.06 6.73 1.37
N ARG A 283 -5.51 7.11 0.23
CA ARG A 283 -4.52 6.33 -0.51
C ARG A 283 -3.19 7.03 -0.41
N LEU A 284 -2.28 6.46 0.37
CA LEU A 284 -0.91 6.94 0.56
C LEU A 284 0.06 5.99 -0.14
N SER A 285 1.31 6.44 -0.31
CA SER A 285 2.38 5.57 -0.81
C SER A 285 3.77 6.02 -0.36
N GLY A 286 4.63 5.04 -0.10
CA GLY A 286 6.08 5.16 -0.22
C GLY A 286 6.51 4.53 -1.55
N LEU A 287 7.38 3.52 -1.49
CA LEU A 287 7.57 2.54 -2.58
C LEU A 287 6.41 1.54 -2.68
N GLU A 288 5.70 1.34 -1.57
CA GLU A 288 4.56 0.44 -1.44
C GLU A 288 3.30 1.23 -1.07
N PRO A 289 2.11 0.74 -1.45
CA PRO A 289 0.86 1.42 -1.14
C PRO A 289 0.50 1.28 0.35
N CYS A 290 -0.09 2.32 0.91
CA CYS A 290 -0.72 2.30 2.23
C CYS A 290 -2.12 2.88 2.09
N ASN A 291 -3.11 2.00 1.92
CA ASN A 291 -4.51 2.38 1.73
C ASN A 291 -5.26 2.25 3.05
N ILE A 292 -5.99 3.31 3.41
CA ILE A 292 -6.82 3.39 4.61
C ILE A 292 -8.28 3.40 4.16
N LEU A 293 -8.88 2.22 4.20
CA LEU A 293 -10.30 1.96 3.88
C LEU A 293 -11.17 2.11 5.15
N PRO A 294 -12.50 2.21 5.02
CA PRO A 294 -13.40 2.34 6.17
C PRO A 294 -13.32 1.19 7.20
N ASP A 295 -12.88 0.00 6.77
CA ASP A 295 -12.68 -1.19 7.60
C ASP A 295 -11.21 -1.44 7.96
N SER A 296 -10.32 -0.50 7.62
CA SER A 296 -8.91 -0.58 7.99
C SER A 296 -8.74 -0.41 9.49
N LEU A 297 -7.69 -1.06 10.00
CA LEU A 297 -7.29 -0.95 11.40
C LEU A 297 -6.51 0.35 11.63
N PHE A 298 -6.33 0.67 12.91
CA PHE A 298 -5.64 1.88 13.34
C PHE A 298 -4.22 1.99 12.75
N VAL A 299 -3.93 3.13 12.12
CA VAL A 299 -2.65 3.38 11.46
C VAL A 299 -1.66 4.04 12.42
N ASN A 300 -0.50 3.40 12.59
CA ASN A 300 0.56 3.88 13.49
C ASN A 300 1.53 4.79 12.72
N ILE A 301 1.61 6.05 13.12
CA ILE A 301 2.58 7.02 12.58
C ILE A 301 3.74 7.12 13.58
N GLY A 302 4.97 6.78 13.16
CA GLY A 302 6.14 6.76 14.03
C GLY A 302 6.64 8.16 14.40
N GLU A 303 6.67 8.49 15.70
CA GLU A 303 7.00 9.82 16.24
C GLU A 303 8.50 10.13 16.48
N ARG A 304 9.39 9.14 16.38
CA ARG A 304 10.77 9.24 16.94
C ARG A 304 11.76 10.00 16.06
N THR A 305 11.43 10.23 14.81
CA THR A 305 12.18 11.03 13.82
C THR A 305 11.86 12.51 13.95
N ASN A 306 11.81 12.98 15.20
CA ASN A 306 11.41 14.33 15.57
C ASN A 306 12.50 14.98 16.44
N VAL A 307 13.12 16.05 15.96
CA VAL A 307 14.21 16.75 16.65
C VAL A 307 13.73 17.36 17.98
N THR A 308 12.46 17.75 18.10
CA THR A 308 11.92 18.30 19.35
C THR A 308 11.48 17.20 20.33
N GLY A 309 10.97 16.08 19.81
CA GLY A 309 10.38 14.99 20.58
C GLY A 309 11.34 13.88 21.01
N SER A 310 12.46 13.69 20.31
CA SER A 310 13.37 12.56 20.50
C SER A 310 14.80 13.01 20.80
N ALA A 311 15.23 12.85 22.06
CA ALA A 311 16.57 13.25 22.50
C ALA A 311 17.70 12.54 21.72
N ARG A 312 17.51 11.26 21.39
CA ARG A 312 18.46 10.48 20.57
C ARG A 312 18.54 11.07 19.16
N PHE A 313 17.41 11.29 18.50
CA PHE A 313 17.38 11.81 17.14
C PHE A 313 17.93 13.22 17.05
N LYS A 314 17.54 14.11 17.98
CA LYS A 314 18.09 15.47 18.13
C LYS A 314 19.61 15.48 18.19
N ARG A 315 20.21 14.60 18.99
CA ARG A 315 21.66 14.50 19.13
C ARG A 315 22.30 14.10 17.79
N LEU A 316 21.79 13.05 17.16
CA LEU A 316 22.33 12.52 15.90
C LEU A 316 22.28 13.55 14.78
N ILE A 317 21.15 14.26 14.61
CA ILE A 317 21.02 15.32 13.61
C ILE A 317 21.98 16.49 13.89
N LYS A 318 22.10 16.93 15.15
CA LYS A 318 23.04 18.02 15.52
C LYS A 318 24.51 17.64 15.33
N GLU A 319 24.85 16.38 15.50
CA GLU A 319 26.21 15.85 15.33
C GLU A 319 26.52 15.48 13.87
N GLY A 320 25.53 15.53 12.96
CA GLY A 320 25.69 15.14 11.56
C GLY A 320 25.76 13.62 11.34
N GLU A 321 25.36 12.83 12.34
CA GLU A 321 25.38 11.36 12.35
C GLU A 321 24.15 10.78 11.63
N TYR A 322 24.02 11.11 10.34
CA TYR A 322 22.81 10.80 9.56
C TYR A 322 22.58 9.29 9.36
N GLU A 323 23.62 8.47 9.26
CA GLU A 323 23.48 7.00 9.15
C GLU A 323 22.79 6.40 10.38
N GLN A 324 23.20 6.85 11.57
CA GLN A 324 22.55 6.45 12.82
C GLN A 324 21.14 7.04 12.97
N ALA A 325 20.88 8.20 12.34
CA ALA A 325 19.55 8.79 12.32
C ALA A 325 18.59 8.00 11.41
N LEU A 326 19.06 7.48 10.28
CA LEU A 326 18.31 6.56 9.41
C LEU A 326 17.94 5.28 10.16
N GLU A 327 18.83 4.76 11.01
CA GLU A 327 18.53 3.61 11.86
C GLU A 327 17.34 3.88 12.81
N VAL A 328 17.16 5.11 13.30
CA VAL A 328 15.97 5.46 14.09
C VAL A 328 14.70 5.36 13.24
N ALA A 329 14.74 5.81 11.98
CA ALA A 329 13.60 5.69 11.07
C ALA A 329 13.30 4.22 10.73
N ARG A 330 14.33 3.44 10.38
CA ARG A 330 14.22 2.00 10.06
C ARG A 330 13.62 1.22 11.22
N GLN A 331 14.10 1.44 12.44
CA GLN A 331 13.58 0.80 13.65
C GLN A 331 12.08 1.07 13.86
N GLN A 332 11.56 2.23 13.45
CA GLN A 332 10.12 2.50 13.58
C GLN A 332 9.30 1.64 12.63
N VAL A 333 9.74 1.53 11.37
CA VAL A 333 9.07 0.69 10.36
C VAL A 333 9.10 -0.78 10.77
N GLU A 334 10.26 -1.27 11.22
CA GLU A 334 10.41 -2.65 11.73
C GLU A 334 9.54 -2.93 12.95
N ASN A 335 9.28 -1.92 13.77
CA ASN A 335 8.37 -2.01 14.91
C ASN A 335 6.90 -1.72 14.53
N GLY A 336 6.55 -1.73 13.24
CA GLY A 336 5.16 -1.68 12.77
C GLY A 336 4.60 -0.28 12.53
N ALA A 337 5.44 0.76 12.44
CA ALA A 337 5.00 2.06 11.92
C ALA A 337 4.65 1.94 10.43
N GLN A 338 3.43 2.34 10.07
CA GLN A 338 2.93 2.31 8.70
C GLN A 338 3.15 3.64 7.98
N VAL A 339 3.47 4.70 8.72
CA VAL A 339 3.87 6.04 8.25
C VAL A 339 4.97 6.53 9.18
N ILE A 340 5.92 7.33 8.69
CA ILE A 340 6.97 7.93 9.53
C ILE A 340 6.78 9.45 9.56
N ASP A 341 6.67 10.04 10.75
CA ASP A 341 6.66 11.48 10.97
C ASP A 341 8.08 12.04 11.05
N ILE A 342 8.41 13.02 10.21
CA ILE A 342 9.74 13.61 10.14
C ILE A 342 9.65 15.09 10.45
N ASN A 343 10.22 15.48 11.59
CA ASN A 343 10.27 16.85 12.06
C ASN A 343 11.72 17.28 12.32
N MET A 344 12.14 18.35 11.65
CA MET A 344 13.48 18.95 11.75
C MET A 344 13.49 20.33 12.41
N ASP A 345 12.36 20.76 13.00
CA ASP A 345 12.24 22.08 13.59
C ASP A 345 13.11 22.22 14.84
N GLU A 346 14.11 23.09 14.77
CA GLU A 346 14.91 23.51 15.92
C GLU A 346 15.54 24.86 15.61
N GLY A 347 15.45 25.82 16.54
CA GLY A 347 15.92 27.19 16.31
C GLY A 347 17.42 27.36 16.03
N MET A 348 18.24 26.31 16.21
CA MET A 348 19.68 26.30 15.95
C MET A 348 20.07 25.50 14.70
N LEU A 349 19.10 24.89 14.00
CA LEU A 349 19.33 24.12 12.79
C LEU A 349 18.83 24.90 11.57
N GLU A 350 19.58 24.81 10.47
CA GLU A 350 19.11 25.14 9.13
C GLU A 350 18.09 24.06 8.70
N SER A 351 16.89 24.17 9.28
CA SER A 351 15.91 23.07 9.35
C SER A 351 15.42 22.64 7.96
N LYS A 352 15.39 23.58 7.00
CA LYS A 352 15.00 23.32 5.61
C LYS A 352 16.03 22.44 4.90
N GLU A 353 17.30 22.79 5.00
CA GLU A 353 18.44 22.08 4.41
C GLU A 353 18.57 20.68 5.01
N VAL A 354 18.42 20.58 6.33
CA VAL A 354 18.44 19.30 7.05
C VAL A 354 17.26 18.40 6.64
N MET A 355 16.06 18.96 6.47
CA MET A 355 14.89 18.23 5.97
C MET A 355 15.15 17.64 4.58
N VAL A 356 15.64 18.47 3.65
CA VAL A 356 15.97 18.03 2.28
C VAL A 356 17.05 16.95 2.30
N GLN A 357 18.13 17.16 3.05
CA GLN A 357 19.22 16.19 3.15
C GLN A 357 18.72 14.84 3.70
N PHE A 358 17.96 14.86 4.79
CA PHE A 358 17.49 13.63 5.42
C PHE A 358 16.46 12.88 4.56
N LEU A 359 15.54 13.59 3.90
CA LEU A 359 14.58 12.96 2.98
C LEU A 359 15.27 12.36 1.76
N ASN A 360 16.29 13.03 1.21
CA ASN A 360 17.07 12.48 0.11
C ASN A 360 17.83 11.21 0.51
N LEU A 361 18.34 11.16 1.74
CA LEU A 361 18.97 9.95 2.30
C LEU A 361 17.95 8.82 2.49
N ILE A 362 16.76 9.12 3.03
CA ILE A 362 15.66 8.15 3.14
C ILE A 362 15.27 7.60 1.78
N GLY A 363 15.26 8.42 0.73
CA GLY A 363 14.98 7.99 -0.63
C GLY A 363 15.92 6.88 -1.14
N SER A 364 17.11 6.77 -0.56
CA SER A 364 18.11 5.75 -0.89
C SER A 364 18.05 4.50 0.02
N GLU A 365 17.10 4.44 0.96
CA GLU A 365 16.93 3.34 1.93
C GLU A 365 15.57 2.64 1.72
N PRO A 366 15.50 1.56 0.93
CA PRO A 366 14.25 0.89 0.58
C PRO A 366 13.39 0.46 1.78
N ASP A 367 14.02 0.03 2.87
CA ASP A 367 13.32 -0.39 4.09
C ASP A 367 12.61 0.76 4.82
N ILE A 368 13.03 1.99 4.58
CA ILE A 368 12.43 3.19 5.15
C ILE A 368 11.42 3.76 4.17
N CYS A 369 11.81 3.97 2.92
CA CYS A 369 10.97 4.63 1.92
C CYS A 369 9.84 3.73 1.37
N LYS A 370 9.75 2.45 1.76
CA LYS A 370 8.58 1.61 1.47
C LYS A 370 7.28 2.15 2.06
N VAL A 371 7.31 2.78 3.24
CA VAL A 371 6.14 3.41 3.86
C VAL A 371 6.01 4.90 3.50
N PRO A 372 4.80 5.48 3.53
CA PRO A 372 4.62 6.92 3.33
C PRO A 372 5.33 7.76 4.40
N ILE A 373 5.73 8.97 3.99
CA ILE A 373 6.35 9.96 4.87
C ILE A 373 5.35 11.05 5.23
N MET A 374 5.26 11.37 6.52
CA MET A 374 4.60 12.54 7.05
C MET A 374 5.64 13.63 7.28
N ILE A 375 5.49 14.75 6.57
CA ILE A 375 6.42 15.88 6.61
C ILE A 375 5.91 16.85 7.66
N ASP A 376 6.63 16.94 8.77
CA ASP A 376 6.24 17.74 9.93
C ASP A 376 7.10 19.00 10.10
N SER A 377 6.44 20.15 10.11
CA SER A 377 7.06 21.44 10.38
C SER A 377 6.01 22.50 10.71
N SER A 378 6.37 23.44 11.58
CA SER A 378 5.59 24.65 11.87
C SER A 378 5.70 25.72 10.78
N LYS A 379 6.66 25.58 9.86
CA LYS A 379 6.97 26.51 8.76
C LYS A 379 6.70 25.89 7.39
N TRP A 380 5.90 26.59 6.58
CA TRP A 380 5.47 26.12 5.26
C TRP A 380 6.63 25.89 4.27
N ASP A 381 7.66 26.74 4.29
CA ASP A 381 8.79 26.64 3.36
C ASP A 381 9.62 25.36 3.56
N ILE A 382 9.62 24.79 4.77
CA ILE A 382 10.22 23.49 5.07
C ILE A 382 9.31 22.35 4.58
N ILE A 383 7.99 22.46 4.82
CA ILE A 383 7.01 21.47 4.31
C ILE A 383 7.12 21.36 2.79
N GLU A 384 7.10 22.51 2.11
CA GLU A 384 7.18 22.58 0.66
C GLU A 384 8.52 22.03 0.13
N ALA A 385 9.63 22.32 0.81
CA ALA A 385 10.92 21.72 0.47
C ALA A 385 10.92 20.18 0.62
N GLY A 386 10.29 19.66 1.67
CA GLY A 386 10.16 18.22 1.86
C GLY A 386 9.26 17.54 0.82
N LEU A 387 8.14 18.17 0.43
CA LEU A 387 7.23 17.64 -0.58
C LEU A 387 7.92 17.44 -1.94
N LYS A 388 8.92 18.28 -2.24
CA LYS A 388 9.77 18.20 -3.43
C LYS A 388 10.79 17.06 -3.40
N CYS A 389 10.96 16.36 -2.27
CA CYS A 389 11.89 15.25 -2.10
C CYS A 389 11.21 13.87 -2.07
N VAL A 390 9.88 13.80 -1.92
CA VAL A 390 9.16 12.54 -1.69
C VAL A 390 8.43 12.07 -2.96
N GLN A 391 8.83 10.91 -3.50
CA GLN A 391 8.20 10.31 -4.70
C GLN A 391 6.79 9.77 -4.45
N GLY A 392 6.54 9.29 -3.23
CA GLY A 392 5.25 8.77 -2.77
C GLY A 392 4.18 9.86 -2.56
N LYS A 393 2.95 9.42 -2.30
CA LYS A 393 1.91 10.27 -1.70
C LYS A 393 2.06 10.24 -0.18
N GLY A 394 2.69 11.29 0.36
CA GLY A 394 2.88 11.51 1.79
C GLY A 394 1.76 12.32 2.45
N ILE A 395 2.00 12.71 3.71
CA ILE A 395 1.09 13.51 4.52
C ILE A 395 1.79 14.82 4.93
N VAL A 396 1.10 15.95 4.84
CA VAL A 396 1.57 17.23 5.37
C VAL A 396 1.10 17.39 6.81
N ASN A 397 2.03 17.58 7.74
CA ASN A 397 1.77 17.85 9.15
C ASN A 397 2.36 19.23 9.52
N SER A 398 1.59 20.29 9.61
CA SER A 398 0.16 20.40 9.34
C SER A 398 -0.14 21.78 8.74
N ILE A 399 -1.38 21.96 8.29
CA ILE A 399 -1.92 23.28 7.94
C ILE A 399 -3.05 23.65 8.91
N SER A 400 -3.32 24.94 9.06
CA SER A 400 -4.37 25.44 9.96
C SER A 400 -4.85 26.82 9.52
N MET A 401 -5.90 27.33 10.17
CA MET A 401 -6.45 28.67 9.90
C MET A 401 -5.82 29.75 10.81
N LYS A 402 -4.72 29.46 11.52
CA LYS A 402 -4.05 30.39 12.46
C LYS A 402 -3.64 31.72 11.82
N GLU A 403 -3.23 31.67 10.54
CA GLU A 403 -2.81 32.83 9.73
C GLU A 403 -3.94 33.36 8.83
N GLY A 404 -5.17 32.91 9.09
CA GLY A 404 -6.36 33.27 8.32
C GLY A 404 -6.67 32.31 7.16
N GLU A 405 -7.88 32.46 6.63
CA GLU A 405 -8.46 31.59 5.61
C GLU A 405 -7.70 31.61 4.27
N GLU A 406 -7.19 32.77 3.84
CA GLU A 406 -6.52 32.90 2.55
C GLU A 406 -5.22 32.07 2.48
N THR A 407 -4.39 32.17 3.51
CA THR A 407 -3.16 31.38 3.65
C THR A 407 -3.47 29.89 3.70
N PHE A 408 -4.46 29.49 4.49
CA PHE A 408 -4.92 28.10 4.59
C PHE A 408 -5.34 27.53 3.23
N LEU A 409 -6.15 28.27 2.47
CA LEU A 409 -6.60 27.85 1.13
C LEU A 409 -5.44 27.79 0.12
N LYS A 410 -4.47 28.72 0.19
CA LYS A 410 -3.29 28.70 -0.66
C LYS A 410 -2.44 27.45 -0.41
N GLN A 411 -2.16 27.16 0.86
CA GLN A 411 -1.38 25.99 1.27
C GLN A 411 -2.12 24.69 0.87
N ALA A 412 -3.43 24.61 1.09
CA ALA A 412 -4.24 23.47 0.67
C ALA A 412 -4.21 23.23 -0.85
N ARG A 413 -4.26 24.29 -1.67
CA ARG A 413 -4.11 24.16 -3.14
C ARG A 413 -2.74 23.60 -3.52
N LEU A 414 -1.67 24.06 -2.88
CA LEU A 414 -0.32 23.55 -3.11
C LEU A 414 -0.20 22.09 -2.67
N CYS A 415 -0.68 21.71 -1.48
CA CYS A 415 -0.71 20.31 -1.04
C CYS A 415 -1.41 19.40 -2.06
N ARG A 416 -2.53 19.87 -2.64
CA ARG A 416 -3.26 19.14 -3.68
C ARG A 416 -2.46 19.02 -4.97
N GLN A 417 -1.77 20.09 -5.40
CA GLN A 417 -0.91 20.10 -6.57
C GLN A 417 0.32 19.19 -6.42
N TYR A 418 0.89 19.10 -5.21
CA TYR A 418 1.96 18.14 -4.89
C TYR A 418 1.45 16.70 -4.70
N GLY A 419 0.14 16.51 -4.61
CA GLY A 419 -0.48 15.20 -4.42
C GLY A 419 -0.30 14.61 -3.01
N ALA A 420 -0.37 15.44 -1.96
CA ALA A 420 -0.26 15.01 -0.57
C ALA A 420 -1.63 14.99 0.14
N ALA A 421 -1.79 14.09 1.12
CA ALA A 421 -2.83 14.22 2.13
C ALA A 421 -2.44 15.29 3.16
N ILE A 422 -3.40 15.80 3.93
CA ILE A 422 -3.17 16.93 4.85
C ILE A 422 -3.68 16.62 6.26
N ILE A 423 -2.87 16.92 7.27
CA ILE A 423 -3.33 17.13 8.63
C ILE A 423 -3.80 18.58 8.77
N VAL A 424 -5.04 18.74 9.20
CA VAL A 424 -5.64 20.02 9.55
C VAL A 424 -5.76 20.10 11.06
N MET A 425 -4.88 20.89 11.67
CA MET A 425 -4.97 21.16 13.10
C MET A 425 -6.19 22.02 13.42
N ALA A 426 -6.88 21.71 14.52
CA ALA A 426 -7.96 22.52 15.06
C ALA A 426 -7.44 23.81 15.72
N PHE A 427 -6.89 24.70 14.90
CA PHE A 427 -6.31 25.99 15.28
C PHE A 427 -6.77 27.03 14.24
N ASP A 428 -7.44 28.08 14.71
CA ASP A 428 -7.87 29.21 13.87
C ASP A 428 -7.35 30.56 14.42
N GLU A 429 -7.88 31.65 13.90
CA GLU A 429 -7.48 33.01 14.25
C GLU A 429 -7.68 33.35 15.74
N ASN A 430 -8.50 32.57 16.46
CA ASN A 430 -8.80 32.77 17.88
C ASN A 430 -7.96 31.88 18.81
N GLY A 431 -7.14 30.98 18.28
CA GLY A 431 -6.32 30.07 19.08
C GLY A 431 -6.57 28.59 18.79
N GLN A 432 -5.98 27.74 19.62
CA GLN A 432 -6.19 26.29 19.56
C GLN A 432 -7.54 25.92 20.18
N ALA A 433 -8.23 24.93 19.59
CA ALA A 433 -9.47 24.40 20.14
C ALA A 433 -9.22 23.51 21.36
N ASP A 434 -9.51 24.02 22.55
CA ASP A 434 -9.39 23.37 23.84
C ASP A 434 -10.65 22.60 24.27
N THR A 435 -11.85 23.09 23.93
CA THR A 435 -13.14 22.46 24.26
C THR A 435 -13.72 21.62 23.12
N HIS A 436 -14.54 20.61 23.45
CA HIS A 436 -15.26 19.77 22.47
C HIS A 436 -15.97 20.59 21.38
N ALA A 437 -16.78 21.58 21.78
CA ALA A 437 -17.52 22.42 20.84
C ALA A 437 -16.60 23.18 19.88
N ARG A 438 -15.48 23.74 20.37
CA ARG A 438 -14.52 24.47 19.54
C ARG A 438 -13.82 23.54 18.56
N LYS A 439 -13.46 22.32 18.97
CA LYS A 439 -12.83 21.31 18.12
C LYS A 439 -13.72 20.99 16.91
N VAL A 440 -14.99 20.67 17.17
CA VAL A 440 -15.98 20.34 16.12
C VAL A 440 -16.23 21.55 15.20
N GLU A 441 -16.35 22.75 15.75
CA GLU A 441 -16.58 23.97 14.97
C GLU A 441 -15.45 24.24 13.97
N ILE A 442 -14.19 24.23 14.43
CA ILE A 442 -13.04 24.50 13.57
C ILE A 442 -12.90 23.43 12.48
N CYS A 443 -13.00 22.14 12.84
CA CYS A 443 -12.93 21.05 11.87
C CYS A 443 -14.05 21.15 10.83
N THR A 444 -15.28 21.46 11.25
CA THR A 444 -16.42 21.66 10.34
C THR A 444 -16.20 22.84 9.38
N ARG A 445 -15.67 23.97 9.89
CA ARG A 445 -15.34 25.13 9.06
C ARG A 445 -14.26 24.78 8.04
N ALA A 446 -13.18 24.15 8.47
CA ALA A 446 -12.08 23.76 7.59
C ALA A 446 -12.53 22.74 6.53
N TYR A 447 -13.34 21.74 6.91
CA TYR A 447 -13.91 20.76 5.97
C TYR A 447 -14.64 21.45 4.82
N LYS A 448 -15.60 22.33 5.12
CA LYS A 448 -16.36 23.07 4.12
C LYS A 448 -15.46 23.91 3.22
N LEU A 449 -14.48 24.62 3.79
CA LEU A 449 -13.53 25.42 3.02
C LEU A 449 -12.73 24.55 2.04
N LEU A 450 -12.22 23.41 2.49
CA LEU A 450 -11.43 22.50 1.67
C LEU A 450 -12.26 21.84 0.58
N THR A 451 -13.43 21.30 0.91
CA THR A 451 -14.27 20.56 -0.05
C THR A 451 -14.97 21.50 -1.03
N GLU A 452 -15.42 22.68 -0.59
CA GLU A 452 -16.22 23.58 -1.43
C GLU A 452 -15.36 24.59 -2.22
N LYS A 453 -14.26 25.12 -1.65
CA LYS A 453 -13.44 26.15 -2.30
C LYS A 453 -12.17 25.63 -2.97
N VAL A 454 -11.59 24.54 -2.44
CA VAL A 454 -10.38 23.92 -3.02
C VAL A 454 -10.72 22.68 -3.84
N ALA A 455 -11.91 22.10 -3.64
CA ALA A 455 -12.26 20.77 -4.12
C ALA A 455 -11.21 19.73 -3.71
N PHE A 456 -10.74 19.84 -2.47
CA PHE A 456 -9.84 18.86 -1.86
C PHE A 456 -10.62 17.56 -1.62
N PRO A 457 -10.08 16.38 -1.98
CA PRO A 457 -10.75 15.10 -1.71
C PRO A 457 -10.96 14.92 -0.20
N ALA A 458 -12.19 14.67 0.24
CA ALA A 458 -12.51 14.52 1.65
C ALA A 458 -11.75 13.34 2.27
N GLU A 459 -11.55 12.28 1.50
CA GLU A 459 -10.76 11.11 1.88
C GLU A 459 -9.27 11.39 2.15
N ASP A 460 -8.75 12.57 1.76
CA ASP A 460 -7.36 12.98 1.99
C ASP A 460 -7.22 14.05 3.10
N ILE A 461 -8.33 14.39 3.79
CA ILE A 461 -8.36 15.33 4.91
C ILE A 461 -8.30 14.54 6.23
N ILE A 462 -7.26 14.80 7.01
CA ILE A 462 -7.07 14.24 8.34
C ILE A 462 -7.19 15.38 9.35
N PHE A 463 -8.17 15.33 10.25
CA PHE A 463 -8.28 16.32 11.33
C PHE A 463 -7.41 15.93 12.51
N ASP A 464 -6.71 16.90 13.09
CA ASP A 464 -6.13 16.81 14.43
C ASP A 464 -6.92 17.76 15.35
N PRO A 465 -7.89 17.24 16.14
CA PRO A 465 -8.63 18.01 17.13
C PRO A 465 -7.79 18.55 18.30
N ASN A 466 -6.46 18.41 18.28
CA ASN A 466 -5.49 18.69 19.34
C ASN A 466 -5.65 17.78 20.57
N ILE A 467 -4.68 16.89 20.77
CA ILE A 467 -4.52 16.15 22.03
C ILE A 467 -3.73 17.01 23.02
N PHE A 468 -4.35 17.33 24.15
CA PHE A 468 -3.71 18.08 25.25
C PHE A 468 -3.37 17.21 26.45
N ALA A 469 -2.46 17.71 27.29
CA ALA A 469 -2.05 17.04 28.51
C ALA A 469 -3.19 17.03 29.56
N ILE A 470 -3.45 15.86 30.12
CA ILE A 470 -4.37 15.65 31.25
C ILE A 470 -3.59 15.51 32.56
N ALA A 471 -4.30 15.46 33.69
CA ALA A 471 -3.71 15.34 35.04
C ALA A 471 -2.63 16.41 35.33
N THR A 472 -2.83 17.64 34.84
CA THR A 472 -1.90 18.76 35.06
C THR A 472 -2.04 19.40 36.45
N GLY A 473 -3.10 19.05 37.18
CA GLY A 473 -3.50 19.72 38.43
C GLY A 473 -4.34 20.99 38.21
N ILE A 474 -4.72 21.28 36.97
CA ILE A 474 -5.60 22.41 36.59
C ILE A 474 -6.96 21.82 36.22
N GLU A 475 -8.03 22.27 36.88
CA GLU A 475 -9.38 21.69 36.76
C GLU A 475 -9.91 21.77 35.32
N GLU A 476 -9.62 22.87 34.64
CA GLU A 476 -10.00 23.12 33.25
C GLU A 476 -9.38 22.09 32.27
N HIS A 477 -8.26 21.46 32.62
CA HIS A 477 -7.57 20.50 31.77
C HIS A 477 -8.07 19.05 31.96
N ASN A 478 -8.86 18.80 33.01
CA ASN A 478 -9.32 17.45 33.33
C ASN A 478 -10.17 16.84 32.20
N ASN A 479 -10.91 17.68 31.47
CA ASN A 479 -11.83 17.21 30.44
C ASN A 479 -11.20 17.03 29.05
N TYR A 480 -9.94 17.42 28.83
CA TYR A 480 -9.31 17.40 27.50
C TYR A 480 -9.31 16.03 26.82
N GLY A 481 -9.16 14.94 27.59
CA GLY A 481 -9.26 13.58 27.06
C GLY A 481 -10.65 13.26 26.51
N VAL A 482 -11.69 13.57 27.29
CA VAL A 482 -13.10 13.41 26.90
C VAL A 482 -13.44 14.29 25.70
N ASP A 483 -13.01 15.55 25.73
CA ASP A 483 -13.28 16.53 24.67
C ASP A 483 -12.73 16.07 23.31
N PHE A 484 -11.55 15.44 23.29
CA PHE A 484 -10.98 14.85 22.06
C PHE A 484 -11.79 13.64 21.59
N ILE A 485 -12.13 12.72 22.49
CA ILE A 485 -12.84 11.48 22.16
C ILE A 485 -14.24 11.80 21.58
N GLU A 486 -14.97 12.71 22.20
CA GLU A 486 -16.31 13.09 21.73
C GLU A 486 -16.25 13.98 20.48
N ALA A 487 -15.23 14.84 20.34
CA ALA A 487 -15.01 15.56 19.08
C ALA A 487 -14.72 14.61 17.91
N THR A 488 -13.95 13.55 18.16
CA THR A 488 -13.68 12.47 17.18
C THR A 488 -14.98 11.83 16.73
N ARG A 489 -15.84 11.44 17.68
CA ARG A 489 -17.16 10.85 17.39
C ARG A 489 -18.02 11.76 16.51
N ASP A 490 -18.06 13.05 16.83
CA ASP A 490 -18.84 14.03 16.07
C ASP A 490 -18.26 14.29 14.67
N ILE A 491 -16.94 14.41 14.56
CA ILE A 491 -16.25 14.59 13.27
C ILE A 491 -16.55 13.40 12.35
N LYS A 492 -16.36 12.16 12.82
CA LYS A 492 -16.63 10.96 12.03
C LYS A 492 -18.10 10.81 11.63
N LYS A 493 -19.02 11.32 12.45
CA LYS A 493 -20.46 11.30 12.16
C LYS A 493 -20.90 12.39 11.18
N THR A 494 -20.27 13.56 11.22
CA THR A 494 -20.76 14.76 10.51
C THR A 494 -19.95 15.12 9.27
N LEU A 495 -18.69 14.71 9.20
CA LEU A 495 -17.75 15.01 8.12
C LEU A 495 -17.40 13.69 7.40
N PRO A 496 -18.16 13.31 6.36
CA PRO A 496 -17.97 12.01 5.69
C PRO A 496 -16.59 11.92 5.04
N ASP A 497 -16.05 10.69 5.00
CA ASP A 497 -14.73 10.32 4.44
C ASP A 497 -13.50 10.96 5.10
N ALA A 498 -13.66 12.01 5.91
CA ALA A 498 -12.57 12.61 6.66
C ALA A 498 -12.04 11.65 7.75
N LEU A 499 -10.74 11.76 8.01
CA LEU A 499 -10.03 10.96 8.99
C LEU A 499 -9.70 11.79 10.25
N VAL A 500 -9.40 11.12 11.35
CA VAL A 500 -8.97 11.75 12.61
C VAL A 500 -7.63 11.19 13.06
N SER A 501 -6.73 12.09 13.44
CA SER A 501 -5.39 11.81 13.99
C SER A 501 -5.12 12.66 15.25
N GLY A 502 -3.96 12.43 15.85
CA GLY A 502 -3.42 13.28 16.91
C GLY A 502 -2.08 12.79 17.46
N GLY A 503 -1.33 13.72 18.05
CA GLY A 503 -0.11 13.44 18.81
C GLY A 503 -0.38 12.75 20.15
N VAL A 504 -0.41 11.42 20.17
CA VAL A 504 -0.83 10.63 21.34
C VAL A 504 0.07 10.89 22.55
N SER A 505 1.38 11.04 22.32
CA SER A 505 2.34 11.34 23.40
C SER A 505 2.00 12.59 24.22
N ASN A 506 1.25 13.54 23.66
CA ASN A 506 0.86 14.79 24.33
C ASN A 506 -0.10 14.58 25.51
N VAL A 507 -0.96 13.56 25.46
CA VAL A 507 -1.93 13.28 26.55
C VAL A 507 -1.22 13.03 27.87
N SER A 508 -0.03 12.42 27.80
CA SER A 508 0.75 11.94 28.95
C SER A 508 1.83 12.90 29.42
N PHE A 509 1.88 14.14 28.90
CA PHE A 509 3.00 15.05 29.07
C PHE A 509 3.31 15.38 30.54
N SER A 510 2.28 15.43 31.39
CA SER A 510 2.38 15.69 32.83
C SER A 510 3.24 14.66 33.57
N PHE A 511 3.47 13.48 32.98
CA PHE A 511 4.18 12.35 33.58
C PHE A 511 5.53 12.04 32.91
N ARG A 512 6.17 13.03 32.28
CA ARG A 512 7.52 12.89 31.71
C ARG A 512 8.49 12.31 32.74
N GLY A 513 9.24 11.28 32.33
CA GLY A 513 10.15 10.51 33.18
C GLY A 513 9.55 9.24 33.80
N ASN A 514 8.23 9.03 33.72
CA ASN A 514 7.58 7.78 34.11
C ASN A 514 7.01 7.07 32.88
N ASN A 515 7.83 6.29 32.17
CA ASN A 515 7.44 5.68 30.90
C ASN A 515 6.30 4.67 31.07
N LEU A 516 6.35 3.79 32.08
CA LEU A 516 5.29 2.80 32.35
C LEU A 516 3.91 3.46 32.51
N LEU A 517 3.84 4.54 33.27
CA LEU A 517 2.58 5.27 33.44
C LEU A 517 2.13 5.95 32.15
N ARG A 518 3.05 6.53 31.38
CA ARG A 518 2.74 7.15 30.09
C ARG A 518 2.19 6.13 29.09
N GLU A 519 2.82 4.96 28.98
CA GLU A 519 2.39 3.87 28.12
C GLU A 519 1.00 3.35 28.49
N ALA A 520 0.69 3.27 29.80
CA ALA A 520 -0.64 2.93 30.27
C ALA A 520 -1.69 3.99 29.88
N ILE A 521 -1.36 5.28 30.02
CA ILE A 521 -2.23 6.38 29.58
C ILE A 521 -2.46 6.31 28.05
N HIS A 522 -1.41 6.06 27.27
CA HIS A 522 -1.54 5.92 25.81
C HIS A 522 -2.47 4.78 25.43
N ALA A 523 -2.31 3.60 26.04
CA ALA A 523 -3.13 2.43 25.74
C ALA A 523 -4.62 2.66 26.05
N VAL A 524 -4.93 3.23 27.22
CA VAL A 524 -6.32 3.55 27.60
C VAL A 524 -6.90 4.64 26.71
N PHE A 525 -6.15 5.71 26.43
CA PHE A 525 -6.61 6.79 25.56
C PHE A 525 -6.90 6.27 24.15
N LEU A 526 -5.98 5.51 23.55
CA LEU A 526 -6.14 4.93 22.22
C LEU A 526 -7.32 3.97 22.15
N TYR A 527 -7.50 3.10 23.15
CA TYR A 527 -8.65 2.18 23.20
C TYR A 527 -9.98 2.92 23.06
N HIS A 528 -10.17 4.01 23.82
CA HIS A 528 -11.38 4.81 23.75
C HIS A 528 -11.48 5.70 22.50
N ALA A 529 -10.38 6.32 22.07
CA ALA A 529 -10.36 7.18 20.90
C ALA A 529 -10.63 6.39 19.60
N ILE A 530 -10.03 5.20 19.45
CA ILE A 530 -10.29 4.28 18.33
C ILE A 530 -11.74 3.80 18.37
N GLY A 531 -12.26 3.45 19.55
CA GLY A 531 -13.67 3.12 19.74
C GLY A 531 -14.64 4.26 19.37
N ALA A 532 -14.17 5.51 19.40
CA ALA A 532 -14.92 6.68 18.92
C ALA A 532 -14.73 6.98 17.43
N GLY A 533 -13.78 6.29 16.76
CA GLY A 533 -13.53 6.40 15.32
C GLY A 533 -12.21 7.09 14.94
N MET A 534 -11.23 7.18 15.84
CA MET A 534 -9.88 7.66 15.50
C MET A 534 -9.18 6.68 14.54
N ASP A 535 -8.75 7.16 13.39
CA ASP A 535 -8.25 6.32 12.29
C ASP A 535 -6.73 6.08 12.37
N MET A 536 -5.98 7.06 12.89
CA MET A 536 -4.52 7.01 12.95
C MET A 536 -3.99 7.84 14.12
N GLY A 537 -2.72 7.69 14.47
CA GLY A 537 -2.10 8.54 15.50
C GLY A 537 -0.58 8.55 15.45
N ILE A 538 -0.01 9.68 15.86
CA ILE A 538 1.44 9.87 16.01
C ILE A 538 1.83 9.27 17.37
N VAL A 539 2.53 8.14 17.31
CA VAL A 539 2.81 7.25 18.44
C VAL A 539 4.25 6.74 18.40
N ASN A 540 4.76 6.34 19.55
CA ASN A 540 5.92 5.47 19.61
C ASN A 540 5.48 4.02 19.36
N ALA A 541 5.48 3.59 18.10
CA ALA A 541 5.01 2.26 17.68
C ALA A 541 5.62 1.11 18.52
N GLY A 542 6.88 1.24 18.94
CA GLY A 542 7.56 0.22 19.74
C GLY A 542 7.18 0.15 21.22
N GLN A 543 6.43 1.10 21.77
CA GLN A 543 6.16 1.26 23.22
C GLN A 543 4.67 1.36 23.57
N LEU A 544 3.78 0.79 22.76
CA LEU A 544 2.37 0.69 23.14
C LEU A 544 2.18 -0.49 24.11
N ALA A 545 1.53 -0.25 25.25
CA ALA A 545 1.08 -1.29 26.16
C ALA A 545 -0.23 -1.94 25.67
N ILE A 546 -0.49 -3.18 26.09
CA ILE A 546 -1.73 -3.91 25.76
C ILE A 546 -2.76 -3.56 26.82
N TYR A 547 -3.91 -3.03 26.41
CA TYR A 547 -4.93 -2.50 27.33
C TYR A 547 -5.42 -3.54 28.35
N ASP A 548 -5.64 -4.78 27.92
CA ASP A 548 -6.13 -5.87 28.79
C ASP A 548 -5.09 -6.40 29.77
N GLU A 549 -3.80 -6.12 29.53
CA GLU A 549 -2.71 -6.59 30.38
C GLU A 549 -2.26 -5.55 31.40
N LEU A 550 -2.85 -4.35 31.35
CA LEU A 550 -2.63 -3.35 32.38
C LEU A 550 -3.17 -3.88 33.73
N PRO A 551 -2.41 -3.75 34.84
CA PRO A 551 -2.92 -4.10 36.16
C PRO A 551 -4.24 -3.38 36.44
N ASP A 552 -5.23 -4.10 36.99
CA ASP A 552 -6.59 -3.55 37.18
C ASP A 552 -6.61 -2.22 37.93
N GLU A 553 -5.82 -2.10 39.02
CA GLU A 553 -5.69 -0.84 39.78
C GLU A 553 -5.18 0.30 38.89
N LEU A 554 -4.14 0.06 38.09
CA LEU A 554 -3.55 1.07 37.20
C LEU A 554 -4.51 1.45 36.07
N ARG A 555 -5.14 0.45 35.43
CA ARG A 555 -6.11 0.67 34.36
C ARG A 555 -7.29 1.50 34.84
N GLU A 556 -7.88 1.16 35.99
CA GLU A 556 -8.98 1.94 36.58
C GLU A 556 -8.57 3.40 36.83
N ARG A 557 -7.39 3.65 37.42
CA ARG A 557 -6.96 5.04 37.72
C ARG A 557 -6.66 5.82 36.45
N VAL A 558 -6.08 5.19 35.45
CA VAL A 558 -5.82 5.83 34.16
C VAL A 558 -7.14 6.14 33.44
N GLU A 559 -8.11 5.22 33.45
CA GLU A 559 -9.45 5.47 32.90
C GLU A 559 -10.18 6.60 33.61
N ASP A 560 -10.09 6.65 34.94
CA ASP A 560 -10.69 7.72 35.75
C ASP A 560 -10.17 9.11 35.29
N VAL A 561 -8.89 9.23 34.96
CA VAL A 561 -8.26 10.47 34.49
C VAL A 561 -8.59 10.73 33.02
N VAL A 562 -8.40 9.76 32.13
CA VAL A 562 -8.60 9.92 30.68
C VAL A 562 -10.05 10.29 30.36
N LEU A 563 -11.00 9.66 31.06
CA LEU A 563 -12.44 9.85 30.84
C LEU A 563 -13.07 10.82 31.84
N ASN A 564 -12.27 11.45 32.70
CA ASN A 564 -12.73 12.41 33.70
C ASN A 564 -13.95 11.89 34.52
N ARG A 565 -13.93 10.61 34.94
CA ARG A 565 -15.09 9.94 35.56
C ARG A 565 -15.37 10.46 36.98
N ARG A 566 -14.41 11.13 37.59
CA ARG A 566 -14.44 11.54 39.00
C ARG A 566 -13.54 12.75 39.24
N ALA A 567 -13.90 13.56 40.24
CA ALA A 567 -13.19 14.81 40.56
C ALA A 567 -11.77 14.57 41.15
N ASP A 568 -11.58 13.51 41.91
CA ASP A 568 -10.31 13.14 42.56
C ASP A 568 -9.43 12.20 41.69
N ALA A 569 -9.69 12.11 40.38
CA ALA A 569 -8.98 11.18 39.48
C ALA A 569 -7.47 11.43 39.45
N THR A 570 -7.07 12.70 39.32
CA THR A 570 -5.65 13.11 39.26
C THR A 570 -4.90 12.74 40.54
N GLU A 571 -5.48 13.04 41.70
CA GLU A 571 -4.88 12.72 43.01
C GLU A 571 -4.69 11.20 43.17
N ARG A 572 -5.73 10.43 42.83
CA ARG A 572 -5.72 8.96 42.86
C ARG A 572 -4.67 8.34 41.94
N LEU A 573 -4.42 8.94 40.77
CA LEU A 573 -3.40 8.47 39.86
C LEU A 573 -2.00 8.79 40.41
N LEU A 574 -1.81 9.97 41.00
CA LEU A 574 -0.55 10.38 41.62
C LEU A 574 -0.19 9.51 42.83
N ASP A 575 -1.17 9.10 43.63
CA ASP A 575 -0.97 8.20 44.79
C ASP A 575 -0.32 6.87 44.41
N ILE A 576 -0.64 6.35 43.21
CA ILE A 576 -0.05 5.11 42.70
C ILE A 576 1.13 5.36 41.75
N ALA A 577 1.28 6.57 41.20
CA ALA A 577 2.32 6.90 40.23
C ALA A 577 3.74 6.65 40.78
N GLU A 578 3.96 6.88 42.09
CA GLU A 578 5.24 6.58 42.76
C GLU A 578 5.57 5.09 42.77
N LYS A 579 4.56 4.20 42.85
CA LYS A 579 4.78 2.74 42.75
C LYS A 579 5.36 2.32 41.39
N TYR A 580 5.14 3.14 40.37
CA TYR A 580 5.58 2.92 38.99
C TYR A 580 6.71 3.86 38.56
N ARG A 581 7.32 4.60 39.51
CA ARG A 581 8.40 5.55 39.24
C ARG A 581 9.75 4.82 39.30
N GLY A 582 10.32 4.51 38.13
CA GLY A 582 11.62 3.85 38.00
C GLY A 582 12.24 4.07 36.62
N ASP A 583 13.56 4.25 36.57
CA ASP A 583 14.32 4.49 35.35
C ASP A 583 14.11 3.39 34.31
N GLY A 584 14.02 3.79 33.04
CA GLY A 584 13.95 2.93 31.86
C GLY A 584 15.20 2.07 31.60
N SER A 585 15.92 1.64 32.64
CA SER A 585 16.92 0.57 32.60
C SER A 585 16.52 -0.53 33.57
N VAL A 586 15.98 -1.62 33.01
CA VAL A 586 16.06 -2.98 33.53
C VAL A 586 15.94 -3.09 35.06
N GLN A 587 14.73 -2.89 35.58
CA GLN A 587 14.20 -3.75 36.65
C GLN A 587 13.17 -4.73 36.06
N ALA A 588 13.44 -5.20 34.85
CA ALA A 588 12.78 -6.36 34.27
C ALA A 588 13.29 -7.68 34.90
N ASP A 589 14.26 -7.65 35.82
CA ASP A 589 14.99 -8.88 36.18
C ASP A 589 14.45 -9.68 37.38
N ASP A 590 13.73 -9.08 38.34
CA ASP A 590 13.32 -9.85 39.55
C ASP A 590 11.80 -10.03 39.73
N LYS A 591 10.96 -9.10 39.27
CA LYS A 591 9.48 -9.30 39.30
C LYS A 591 8.89 -9.79 37.99
N ASN A 592 9.64 -9.68 36.89
CA ASN A 592 9.21 -10.05 35.55
C ASN A 592 9.57 -11.49 35.19
N ARG A 593 9.95 -12.34 36.15
CA ARG A 593 10.25 -13.76 35.95
C ARG A 593 9.23 -14.71 36.59
N GLU A 594 8.15 -14.23 37.20
CA GLU A 594 7.07 -15.10 37.70
C GLU A 594 6.48 -15.96 36.56
N TRP A 595 6.37 -15.42 35.34
CA TRP A 595 5.94 -16.20 34.18
C TRP A 595 6.92 -17.32 33.81
N ARG A 596 8.20 -17.25 34.21
CA ARG A 596 9.17 -18.34 34.01
C ARG A 596 8.84 -19.57 34.86
N GLU A 597 8.05 -19.41 35.93
CA GLU A 597 7.57 -20.53 36.75
C GLU A 597 6.36 -21.23 36.13
N LEU A 598 5.75 -20.67 35.07
CA LEU A 598 4.62 -21.28 34.36
C LEU A 598 5.06 -22.51 33.53
N PRO A 599 4.12 -23.42 33.19
CA PRO A 599 4.36 -24.50 32.24
C PRO A 599 4.83 -23.97 30.87
N VAL A 600 5.68 -24.73 30.17
CA VAL A 600 6.31 -24.30 28.90
C VAL A 600 5.32 -23.78 27.85
N THR A 601 4.12 -24.37 27.78
CA THR A 601 3.06 -23.94 26.86
C THR A 601 2.54 -22.54 27.18
N GLU A 602 2.35 -22.22 28.46
CA GLU A 602 1.94 -20.90 28.94
C GLU A 602 3.07 -19.88 28.79
N ARG A 603 4.33 -20.31 28.96
CA ARG A 603 5.52 -19.45 28.72
C ARG A 603 5.66 -19.06 27.26
N LEU A 604 5.47 -20.02 26.34
CA LEU A 604 5.48 -19.77 24.90
C LEU A 604 4.34 -18.82 24.50
N SER A 605 3.13 -19.04 25.02
CA SER A 605 2.00 -18.12 24.80
C SER A 605 2.28 -16.72 25.36
N HIS A 606 2.86 -16.62 26.56
CA HIS A 606 3.24 -15.34 27.16
C HIS A 606 4.29 -14.60 26.33
N ALA A 607 5.33 -15.31 25.89
CA ALA A 607 6.40 -14.76 25.07
C ALA A 607 5.87 -14.25 23.71
N LEU A 608 4.92 -14.98 23.10
CA LEU A 608 4.25 -14.55 21.88
C LEU A 608 3.43 -13.28 22.10
N VAL A 609 2.50 -13.27 23.07
CA VAL A 609 1.62 -12.11 23.35
C VAL A 609 2.42 -10.86 23.71
N LYS A 610 3.51 -11.01 24.48
CA LYS A 610 4.37 -9.90 24.92
C LYS A 610 5.46 -9.52 23.90
N GLY A 611 5.65 -10.31 22.84
CA GLY A 611 6.73 -10.09 21.87
C GLY A 611 8.14 -10.27 22.45
N ILE A 612 8.32 -11.17 23.42
CA ILE A 612 9.59 -11.46 24.10
C ILE A 612 10.39 -12.50 23.31
N THR A 613 11.56 -12.11 22.80
CA THR A 613 12.47 -13.01 22.07
C THR A 613 13.54 -13.68 22.95
N GLU A 614 13.62 -13.26 24.20
CA GLU A 614 14.51 -13.81 25.22
C GLU A 614 13.94 -15.14 25.73
N PHE A 615 14.77 -16.17 25.88
CA PHE A 615 14.38 -17.55 26.27
C PHE A 615 13.51 -18.33 25.27
N ILE A 616 13.06 -17.72 24.17
CA ILE A 616 12.17 -18.40 23.21
C ILE A 616 12.77 -19.70 22.65
N GLU A 617 14.08 -19.73 22.39
CA GLU A 617 14.77 -20.94 21.89
C GLU A 617 14.80 -22.04 22.96
N GLU A 618 15.04 -21.68 24.23
CA GLU A 618 15.06 -22.60 25.37
C GLU A 618 13.67 -23.20 25.63
N ASP A 619 12.63 -22.36 25.66
CA ASP A 619 11.26 -22.82 25.84
C ASP A 619 10.75 -23.64 24.66
N THR A 620 11.16 -23.27 23.44
CA THR A 620 10.80 -24.03 22.24
C THR A 620 11.46 -25.41 22.25
N GLU A 621 12.72 -25.51 22.70
CA GLU A 621 13.40 -26.79 22.88
C GLU A 621 12.77 -27.64 23.98
N GLU A 622 12.41 -27.05 25.12
CA GLU A 622 11.71 -27.76 26.20
C GLU A 622 10.36 -28.30 25.71
N ALA A 623 9.58 -27.51 24.96
CA ALA A 623 8.33 -27.96 24.36
C ALA A 623 8.57 -29.06 23.31
N ARG A 624 9.64 -28.97 22.51
CA ARG A 624 10.03 -29.99 21.52
C ARG A 624 10.36 -31.33 22.16
N LEU A 625 11.00 -31.32 23.33
CA LEU A 625 11.32 -32.54 24.08
C LEU A 625 10.09 -33.17 24.75
N GLN A 626 9.01 -32.40 24.93
CA GLN A 626 7.75 -32.87 25.51
C GLN A 626 6.72 -33.29 24.45
N ALA A 627 6.93 -32.92 23.18
CA ALA A 627 6.09 -33.29 22.05
C ALA A 627 6.58 -34.56 21.34
N ASP A 628 5.67 -35.31 20.71
CA ASP A 628 6.02 -36.54 19.97
C ASP A 628 6.72 -36.20 18.65
N THR A 629 6.39 -35.05 18.05
CA THR A 629 7.10 -34.51 16.88
C THR A 629 7.36 -33.01 17.04
N PRO A 630 8.45 -32.46 16.48
CA PRO A 630 8.73 -31.02 16.54
C PRO A 630 7.62 -30.13 15.93
N ILE A 631 6.81 -30.67 15.02
CA ILE A 631 5.68 -29.98 14.38
C ILE A 631 4.54 -29.70 15.38
N GLU A 632 4.29 -30.59 16.34
CA GLU A 632 3.24 -30.42 17.34
C GLU A 632 3.46 -29.19 18.24
N VAL A 633 4.72 -28.77 18.42
CA VAL A 633 5.04 -27.51 19.12
C VAL A 633 4.53 -26.29 18.34
N ILE A 634 4.60 -26.36 17.00
CA ILE A 634 4.11 -25.31 16.11
C ILE A 634 2.58 -25.33 16.10
N GLU A 635 1.97 -26.49 15.84
CA GLU A 635 0.50 -26.62 15.73
C GLU A 635 -0.25 -26.48 17.08
N GLY A 636 0.43 -26.71 18.20
CA GLY A 636 -0.12 -26.55 19.55
C GLY A 636 0.26 -25.21 20.19
N PRO A 637 1.21 -25.18 21.15
CA PRO A 637 1.43 -24.03 22.02
C PRO A 637 1.79 -22.73 21.29
N LEU A 638 2.50 -22.80 20.16
CA LEU A 638 2.84 -21.61 19.38
C LEU A 638 1.62 -21.05 18.62
N MET A 639 0.81 -21.90 18.00
CA MET A 639 -0.44 -21.47 17.34
C MET A 639 -1.50 -21.01 18.33
N ASP A 640 -1.62 -21.64 19.50
CA ASP A 640 -2.51 -21.20 20.57
C ASP A 640 -2.16 -19.78 21.04
N GLY A 641 -0.87 -19.49 21.24
CA GLY A 641 -0.41 -18.13 21.54
C GLY A 641 -0.74 -17.12 20.43
N MET A 642 -0.58 -17.52 19.16
CA MET A 642 -0.95 -16.68 18.01
C MET A 642 -2.47 -16.47 17.87
N ASN A 643 -3.29 -17.44 18.27
CA ASN A 643 -4.76 -17.27 18.32
C ASN A 643 -5.15 -16.21 19.35
N VAL A 644 -4.53 -16.22 20.54
CA VAL A 644 -4.73 -15.18 21.56
C VAL A 644 -4.33 -13.79 21.03
N VAL A 645 -3.19 -13.69 20.34
CA VAL A 645 -2.76 -12.45 19.66
C VAL A 645 -3.82 -11.99 18.64
N GLY A 646 -4.37 -12.91 17.85
CA GLY A 646 -5.44 -12.65 16.89
C GLY A 646 -6.73 -12.14 17.53
N ASP A 647 -7.17 -12.75 18.63
CA ASP A 647 -8.35 -12.35 19.39
C ASP A 647 -8.18 -10.94 19.99
N LEU A 648 -7.01 -10.65 20.57
CA LEU A 648 -6.70 -9.33 21.15
C LEU A 648 -6.63 -8.25 20.07
N PHE A 649 -6.07 -8.56 18.91
CA PHE A 649 -6.00 -7.64 17.77
C PHE A 649 -7.39 -7.38 17.18
N GLY A 650 -8.19 -8.44 16.97
CA GLY A 650 -9.57 -8.33 16.46
C GLY A 650 -10.51 -7.57 17.41
N ALA A 651 -10.25 -7.61 18.71
CA ALA A 651 -10.97 -6.84 19.72
C ALA A 651 -10.49 -5.37 19.87
N GLY A 652 -9.48 -4.93 19.10
CA GLY A 652 -8.91 -3.58 19.19
C GLY A 652 -8.09 -3.33 20.46
N LYS A 653 -7.67 -4.38 21.16
CA LYS A 653 -6.94 -4.32 22.43
C LYS A 653 -5.43 -4.47 22.27
N MET A 654 -5.02 -4.97 21.12
CA MET A 654 -3.64 -5.04 20.65
C MET A 654 -3.54 -4.29 19.32
N PHE A 655 -2.41 -3.63 19.07
CA PHE A 655 -2.14 -2.84 17.86
C PHE A 655 -1.15 -3.56 16.94
N LEU A 656 -1.13 -3.19 15.66
CA LEU A 656 -0.30 -3.84 14.64
C LEU A 656 1.20 -3.95 15.04
N PRO A 657 1.85 -2.92 15.62
CA PRO A 657 3.20 -3.04 16.17
C PRO A 657 3.42 -4.22 17.14
N GLN A 658 2.45 -4.49 18.01
CA GLN A 658 2.53 -5.56 19.00
C GLN A 658 2.35 -6.92 18.31
N VAL A 659 1.48 -7.01 17.30
CA VAL A 659 1.31 -8.21 16.47
C VAL A 659 2.59 -8.51 15.69
N VAL A 660 3.25 -7.49 15.13
CA VAL A 660 4.53 -7.65 14.41
C VAL A 660 5.63 -8.20 15.34
N LYS A 661 5.71 -7.70 16.58
CA LYS A 661 6.63 -8.28 17.58
C LYS A 661 6.31 -9.73 17.89
N SER A 662 5.03 -10.08 18.03
CA SER A 662 4.57 -11.45 18.27
C SER A 662 4.96 -12.37 17.11
N ALA A 663 4.78 -11.91 15.87
CA ALA A 663 5.18 -12.64 14.67
C ALA A 663 6.71 -12.86 14.60
N ARG A 664 7.52 -11.93 15.10
CA ARG A 664 8.97 -12.10 15.18
C ARG A 664 9.36 -13.20 16.19
N VAL A 665 8.71 -13.24 17.35
CA VAL A 665 8.91 -14.32 18.34
C VAL A 665 8.54 -15.66 17.74
N MET A 666 7.38 -15.73 17.05
CA MET A 666 6.92 -16.92 16.33
C MET A 666 7.95 -17.38 15.30
N LYS A 667 8.45 -16.47 14.45
CA LYS A 667 9.46 -16.78 13.43
C LYS A 667 10.75 -17.34 14.04
N LYS A 668 11.20 -16.77 15.17
CA LYS A 668 12.39 -17.24 15.88
C LYS A 668 12.21 -18.63 16.49
N ALA A 669 11.04 -18.90 17.09
CA ALA A 669 10.69 -20.22 17.60
C ALA A 669 10.64 -21.28 16.48
N VAL A 670 9.96 -20.96 15.36
CA VAL A 670 9.87 -21.88 14.21
C VAL A 670 11.26 -22.12 13.58
N ALA A 671 12.09 -21.09 13.43
CA ALA A 671 13.45 -21.23 12.92
C ALA A 671 14.32 -22.16 13.79
N TRP A 672 14.10 -22.18 15.11
CA TRP A 672 14.77 -23.10 16.03
C TRP A 672 14.35 -24.57 15.81
N LEU A 673 13.09 -24.83 15.46
CA LEU A 673 12.56 -26.17 15.23
C LEU A 673 12.98 -26.76 13.87
N MET A 674 13.25 -25.91 12.88
CA MET A 674 13.57 -26.33 11.49
C MET A 674 14.70 -27.38 11.38
N PRO A 675 15.85 -27.26 12.06
CA PRO A 675 16.92 -28.27 11.97
C PRO A 675 16.50 -29.65 12.51
N TYR A 676 15.66 -29.70 13.54
CA TYR A 676 15.18 -30.96 14.14
C TYR A 676 14.15 -31.65 13.24
N ILE A 677 13.28 -30.84 12.64
CA ILE A 677 12.34 -31.25 11.61
C ILE A 677 13.08 -31.86 10.41
N GLU A 678 14.19 -31.25 9.98
CA GLU A 678 14.99 -31.73 8.86
C GLU A 678 15.81 -32.99 9.21
N ALA A 679 16.28 -33.13 10.45
CA ALA A 679 17.08 -34.27 10.90
C ALA A 679 16.31 -35.61 10.92
N GLU A 680 14.99 -35.57 11.10
CA GLU A 680 14.12 -36.75 10.95
C GLU A 680 14.12 -37.33 9.52
N LYS A 681 14.64 -36.61 8.51
CA LYS A 681 14.68 -37.02 7.10
C LYS A 681 15.87 -37.93 6.71
N SER A 682 16.56 -38.55 7.66
CA SER A 682 17.79 -39.30 7.36
C SER A 682 17.52 -40.71 6.77
N GLY A 683 17.15 -40.75 5.49
CA GLY A 683 17.12 -41.97 4.67
C GLY A 683 16.91 -41.67 3.19
N GLY A 684 17.98 -41.63 2.40
CA GLY A 684 17.94 -41.38 0.95
C GLY A 684 17.04 -42.37 0.20
N LEU A 685 15.84 -41.91 -0.14
CA LEU A 685 14.86 -42.55 -1.02
C LEU A 685 14.60 -41.61 -2.20
N SER A 686 14.37 -42.18 -3.38
CA SER A 686 13.93 -41.41 -4.55
C SER A 686 12.59 -40.71 -4.26
N SER A 687 12.49 -39.42 -4.60
CA SER A 687 11.30 -38.59 -4.38
C SER A 687 10.00 -39.24 -4.90
N GLN A 688 8.92 -39.15 -4.14
CA GLN A 688 7.56 -39.61 -4.48
C GLN A 688 6.81 -38.64 -5.41
N GLY A 689 7.38 -37.47 -5.68
CA GLY A 689 6.83 -36.41 -6.53
C GLY A 689 7.35 -35.03 -6.12
N LYS A 690 7.26 -34.06 -7.02
CA LYS A 690 7.71 -32.67 -6.80
C LYS A 690 6.50 -31.76 -6.62
N ILE A 691 6.46 -30.96 -5.54
CA ILE A 691 5.32 -30.12 -5.16
C ILE A 691 5.79 -28.68 -5.00
N LEU A 692 5.17 -27.76 -5.73
CA LEU A 692 5.42 -26.33 -5.58
C LEU A 692 4.47 -25.74 -4.54
N LEU A 693 4.98 -24.94 -3.61
CA LEU A 693 4.21 -24.28 -2.56
C LEU A 693 4.42 -22.77 -2.61
N ALA A 694 3.32 -22.01 -2.52
CA ALA A 694 3.37 -20.55 -2.52
C ALA A 694 2.26 -19.94 -1.66
N THR A 695 2.56 -18.86 -0.95
CA THR A 695 1.52 -18.00 -0.37
C THR A 695 1.16 -16.96 -1.43
N VAL A 696 -0.12 -16.86 -1.76
CA VAL A 696 -0.62 -16.04 -2.89
C VAL A 696 -0.34 -14.55 -2.68
N LYS A 697 -0.36 -13.79 -3.79
CA LYS A 697 -0.15 -12.34 -3.80
C LYS A 697 -1.03 -11.63 -2.76
N GLY A 698 -0.47 -10.60 -2.12
CA GLY A 698 -1.15 -9.83 -1.08
C GLY A 698 -1.17 -10.49 0.30
N ASP A 699 -0.65 -11.71 0.42
CA ASP A 699 -0.62 -12.45 1.68
C ASP A 699 0.81 -12.75 2.14
N VAL A 700 1.13 -12.37 3.38
CA VAL A 700 2.44 -12.56 4.01
C VAL A 700 2.49 -13.77 4.94
N HIS A 701 1.36 -14.43 5.16
CA HIS A 701 1.28 -15.51 6.15
C HIS A 701 1.75 -16.83 5.52
N ASP A 702 2.93 -17.31 5.92
CA ASP A 702 3.57 -18.52 5.39
C ASP A 702 3.72 -19.66 6.39
N ILE A 703 3.40 -19.46 7.66
CA ILE A 703 3.64 -20.48 8.71
C ILE A 703 3.01 -21.82 8.32
N GLY A 704 1.72 -21.84 7.97
CA GLY A 704 1.04 -23.07 7.55
C GLY A 704 1.66 -23.71 6.30
N LYS A 705 2.06 -22.90 5.32
CA LYS A 705 2.75 -23.37 4.10
C LYS A 705 4.11 -23.99 4.44
N ASN A 706 4.89 -23.35 5.30
CA ASN A 706 6.22 -23.81 5.69
C ASN A 706 6.12 -25.15 6.45
N ILE A 707 5.10 -25.31 7.31
CA ILE A 707 4.80 -26.60 7.97
C ILE A 707 4.42 -27.66 6.94
N VAL A 708 3.54 -27.33 5.98
CA VAL A 708 3.14 -28.26 4.91
C VAL A 708 4.35 -28.70 4.07
N ALA A 709 5.23 -27.77 3.70
CA ALA A 709 6.46 -28.05 2.96
C ALA A 709 7.31 -29.07 3.71
N VAL A 710 7.55 -28.80 4.98
CA VAL A 710 8.23 -29.68 5.92
C VAL A 710 7.59 -31.08 5.96
N VAL A 711 6.28 -31.16 6.17
CA VAL A 711 5.54 -32.41 6.32
C VAL A 711 5.61 -33.25 5.05
N LEU A 712 5.49 -32.61 3.88
CA LEU A 712 5.64 -33.27 2.59
C LEU A 712 7.08 -33.77 2.38
N GLN A 713 8.09 -32.99 2.73
CA GLN A 713 9.49 -33.41 2.65
C GLN A 713 9.79 -34.58 3.62
N CYS A 714 9.20 -34.62 4.81
CA CYS A 714 9.31 -35.76 5.73
C CYS A 714 8.67 -37.04 5.17
N ASN A 715 7.82 -36.93 4.14
CA ASN A 715 7.18 -38.04 3.45
C ASN A 715 7.78 -38.31 2.06
N ASN A 716 9.06 -37.95 1.87
CA ASN A 716 9.83 -38.16 0.63
C ASN A 716 9.27 -37.43 -0.61
N TYR A 717 8.57 -36.30 -0.45
CA TYR A 717 8.29 -35.39 -1.57
C TYR A 717 9.40 -34.34 -1.70
N GLU A 718 9.71 -33.96 -2.93
CA GLU A 718 10.52 -32.77 -3.19
C GLU A 718 9.61 -31.55 -3.15
N THR A 719 9.91 -30.55 -2.33
CA THR A 719 9.09 -29.33 -2.28
C THR A 719 9.88 -28.11 -2.70
N ILE A 720 9.27 -27.28 -3.54
CA ILE A 720 9.81 -25.99 -3.98
C ILE A 720 8.94 -24.92 -3.37
N ASP A 721 9.51 -24.14 -2.46
CA ASP A 721 8.81 -23.07 -1.76
C ASP A 721 9.18 -21.72 -2.39
N LEU A 722 8.19 -21.02 -2.94
CA LEU A 722 8.36 -19.70 -3.55
C LEU A 722 8.24 -18.53 -2.55
N GLY A 723 7.91 -18.81 -1.29
CA GLY A 723 7.77 -17.79 -0.26
C GLY A 723 6.38 -17.13 -0.23
N VAL A 724 6.36 -15.84 0.09
CA VAL A 724 5.14 -15.04 0.34
C VAL A 724 4.88 -14.00 -0.72
N MET A 725 3.63 -13.53 -0.79
CA MET A 725 3.17 -12.52 -1.76
C MET A 725 3.50 -12.90 -3.21
N VAL A 726 3.47 -14.19 -3.54
CA VAL A 726 3.94 -14.69 -4.83
C VAL A 726 2.88 -14.46 -5.91
N PRO A 727 3.20 -13.76 -7.01
CA PRO A 727 2.30 -13.60 -8.15
C PRO A 727 1.99 -14.94 -8.83
N VAL A 728 0.78 -15.07 -9.37
CA VAL A 728 0.30 -16.27 -10.09
C VAL A 728 1.25 -16.66 -11.22
N GLU A 729 1.79 -15.68 -11.92
CA GLU A 729 2.72 -15.85 -13.04
C GLU A 729 4.02 -16.53 -12.60
N THR A 730 4.60 -16.10 -11.47
CA THR A 730 5.81 -16.72 -10.90
C THR A 730 5.53 -18.17 -10.50
N ILE A 731 4.38 -18.43 -9.87
CA ILE A 731 3.96 -19.78 -9.48
C ILE A 731 3.87 -20.68 -10.70
N LEU A 732 3.17 -20.24 -11.74
CA LEU A 732 2.96 -21.01 -12.98
C LEU A 732 4.25 -21.22 -13.75
N LYS A 733 5.05 -20.16 -13.92
CA LYS A 733 6.34 -20.23 -14.60
C LYS A 733 7.28 -21.21 -13.91
N THR A 734 7.46 -21.09 -12.60
CA THR A 734 8.34 -22.00 -11.86
C THR A 734 7.77 -23.43 -11.84
N ALA A 735 6.44 -23.60 -11.82
CA ALA A 735 5.83 -24.92 -11.91
C ALA A 735 6.24 -25.66 -13.20
N ILE A 736 6.32 -24.96 -14.34
CA ILE A 736 6.82 -25.52 -15.60
C ILE A 736 8.33 -25.74 -15.56
N GLU A 737 9.10 -24.71 -15.22
CA GLU A 737 10.58 -24.75 -15.25
C GLU A 737 11.11 -25.91 -14.41
N GLU A 738 10.48 -26.14 -13.25
CA GLU A 738 10.87 -27.18 -12.31
C GLU A 738 10.19 -28.53 -12.54
N ASN A 739 9.27 -28.61 -13.51
CA ASN A 739 8.45 -29.79 -13.82
C ASN A 739 7.77 -30.37 -12.57
N VAL A 740 6.99 -29.53 -11.86
CA VAL A 740 6.30 -29.96 -10.63
C VAL A 740 5.06 -30.77 -10.95
N ASP A 741 4.72 -31.70 -10.05
CA ASP A 741 3.56 -32.58 -10.20
C ASP A 741 2.29 -32.02 -9.54
N ILE A 742 2.41 -31.14 -8.54
CA ILE A 742 1.30 -30.48 -7.82
C ILE A 742 1.67 -29.03 -7.51
N ILE A 743 0.69 -28.12 -7.57
CA ILE A 743 0.80 -26.77 -7.03
C ILE A 743 -0.05 -26.66 -5.76
N GLY A 744 0.54 -26.20 -4.67
CA GLY A 744 -0.14 -25.92 -3.40
C GLY A 744 -0.12 -24.43 -3.08
N LEU A 745 -1.31 -23.87 -2.79
CA LEU A 745 -1.50 -22.48 -2.44
C LEU A 745 -1.92 -22.33 -0.98
N SER A 746 -1.37 -21.30 -0.32
CA SER A 746 -1.73 -20.89 1.03
C SER A 746 -2.31 -19.48 1.04
N GLY A 747 -3.34 -19.25 1.87
CA GLY A 747 -3.95 -17.95 2.10
C GLY A 747 -4.65 -17.87 3.46
N LEU A 748 -4.46 -16.75 4.16
CA LEU A 748 -5.00 -16.46 5.47
C LEU A 748 -5.97 -15.28 5.45
N ILE A 749 -5.86 -14.31 4.54
CA ILE A 749 -6.77 -13.17 4.49
C ILE A 749 -7.83 -13.30 3.39
N THR A 750 -8.95 -12.60 3.53
CA THR A 750 -10.06 -12.64 2.55
C THR A 750 -9.62 -12.28 1.12
N PRO A 751 -8.78 -11.25 0.88
CA PRO A 751 -8.25 -10.97 -0.46
C PRO A 751 -7.50 -12.15 -1.11
N SER A 752 -6.81 -12.97 -0.31
CA SER A 752 -6.08 -14.15 -0.79
C SER A 752 -6.98 -15.19 -1.44
N LEU A 753 -8.24 -15.28 -1.01
CA LEU A 753 -9.21 -16.20 -1.59
C LEU A 753 -9.53 -15.82 -3.04
N ASP A 754 -9.62 -14.52 -3.34
CA ASP A 754 -9.84 -14.06 -4.71
C ASP A 754 -8.61 -14.28 -5.60
N GLU A 755 -7.39 -14.17 -5.04
CA GLU A 755 -6.15 -14.53 -5.74
C GLU A 755 -6.08 -16.03 -6.06
N MET A 756 -6.57 -16.92 -5.17
CA MET A 756 -6.68 -18.35 -5.47
C MET A 756 -7.70 -18.65 -6.59
N VAL A 757 -8.79 -17.88 -6.66
CA VAL A 757 -9.73 -17.94 -7.78
C VAL A 757 -9.07 -17.45 -9.07
N HIS A 758 -8.25 -16.39 -8.98
CA HIS A 758 -7.49 -15.87 -10.11
C HIS A 758 -6.48 -16.89 -10.63
N MET A 759 -5.75 -17.58 -9.75
CA MET A 759 -4.86 -18.69 -10.12
C MET A 759 -5.58 -19.74 -10.95
N ALA A 760 -6.74 -20.22 -10.49
CA ALA A 760 -7.50 -21.25 -11.20
C ALA A 760 -7.90 -20.79 -12.61
N LYS A 761 -8.32 -19.53 -12.77
CA LYS A 761 -8.61 -18.95 -14.09
C LYS A 761 -7.38 -18.90 -15.00
N GLU A 762 -6.22 -18.50 -14.46
CA GLU A 762 -4.98 -18.42 -15.25
C GLU A 762 -4.45 -19.80 -15.61
N MET A 763 -4.57 -20.79 -14.71
CA MET A 763 -4.29 -22.20 -15.02
C MET A 763 -5.16 -22.72 -16.18
N GLN A 764 -6.45 -22.38 -16.18
CA GLN A 764 -7.34 -22.73 -17.29
C GLN A 764 -6.96 -22.00 -18.58
N ARG A 765 -6.70 -20.69 -18.51
CA ARG A 765 -6.34 -19.86 -19.66
C ARG A 765 -5.08 -20.37 -20.37
N LEU A 766 -4.15 -20.92 -19.61
CA LEU A 766 -2.88 -21.46 -20.11
C LEU A 766 -2.90 -22.99 -20.29
N ASP A 767 -4.09 -23.62 -20.27
CA ASP A 767 -4.29 -25.06 -20.48
C ASP A 767 -3.47 -25.98 -19.56
N TYR A 768 -3.24 -25.58 -18.31
CA TYR A 768 -2.56 -26.43 -17.32
C TYR A 768 -3.43 -27.63 -16.94
N THR A 769 -2.81 -28.74 -16.54
CA THR A 769 -3.52 -29.95 -16.08
C THR A 769 -3.08 -30.44 -14.69
N LEU A 770 -2.22 -29.67 -14.01
CA LEU A 770 -1.67 -30.00 -12.70
C LEU A 770 -2.76 -29.90 -11.60
N PRO A 771 -2.80 -30.83 -10.63
CA PRO A 771 -3.64 -30.69 -9.45
C PRO A 771 -3.28 -29.46 -8.62
N LEU A 772 -4.32 -28.81 -8.08
CA LEU A 772 -4.23 -27.63 -7.24
C LEU A 772 -4.67 -27.96 -5.80
N MET A 773 -3.75 -27.86 -4.83
CA MET A 773 -4.03 -27.98 -3.41
C MET A 773 -4.29 -26.59 -2.81
N ILE A 774 -5.42 -26.41 -2.13
CA ILE A 774 -5.83 -25.14 -1.52
C ILE A 774 -5.78 -25.30 0.00
N GLY A 775 -4.97 -24.50 0.69
CA GLY A 775 -4.85 -24.50 2.15
C GLY A 775 -4.76 -23.10 2.75
N GLY A 776 -4.75 -23.04 4.08
CA GLY A 776 -4.67 -21.79 4.86
C GLY A 776 -5.95 -21.50 5.66
N ALA A 777 -5.83 -20.71 6.72
CA ALA A 777 -6.82 -20.64 7.81
C ALA A 777 -8.22 -20.15 7.38
N THR A 778 -8.30 -19.28 6.37
CA THR A 778 -9.58 -18.77 5.85
C THR A 778 -10.13 -19.58 4.68
N THR A 779 -9.38 -20.56 4.19
CA THR A 779 -9.84 -21.46 3.13
C THR A 779 -10.82 -22.50 3.67
N SER A 780 -11.71 -22.99 2.81
CA SER A 780 -12.66 -24.03 3.20
C SER A 780 -13.09 -24.86 2.00
N LYS A 781 -13.47 -26.13 2.25
CA LYS A 781 -14.06 -27.01 1.23
C LYS A 781 -15.18 -26.34 0.43
N ILE A 782 -16.05 -25.58 1.10
CA ILE A 782 -17.18 -24.93 0.44
C ILE A 782 -16.74 -23.77 -0.46
N HIS A 783 -15.70 -23.02 -0.06
CA HIS A 783 -15.16 -21.95 -0.89
C HIS A 783 -14.49 -22.56 -2.14
N THR A 784 -13.64 -23.57 -1.97
CA THR A 784 -12.97 -24.27 -3.06
C THR A 784 -13.98 -24.84 -4.07
N ALA A 785 -15.04 -25.51 -3.61
CA ALA A 785 -16.06 -26.10 -4.48
C ALA A 785 -16.89 -25.05 -5.26
N VAL A 786 -17.15 -23.88 -4.67
CA VAL A 786 -18.09 -22.89 -5.24
C VAL A 786 -17.38 -21.80 -6.05
N LYS A 787 -16.14 -21.45 -5.69
CA LYS A 787 -15.42 -20.30 -6.24
C LYS A 787 -14.20 -20.67 -7.07
N ILE A 788 -13.42 -21.67 -6.63
CA ILE A 788 -12.14 -22.03 -7.27
C ILE A 788 -12.35 -23.12 -8.32
N ALA A 789 -12.89 -24.28 -7.93
CA ALA A 789 -13.07 -25.44 -8.81
C ALA A 789 -13.87 -25.16 -10.10
N PRO A 790 -14.87 -24.25 -10.15
CA PRO A 790 -15.55 -23.94 -11.41
C PRO A 790 -14.72 -23.14 -12.43
N GLN A 791 -13.57 -22.59 -12.03
CA GLN A 791 -12.73 -21.77 -12.90
C GLN A 791 -11.63 -22.59 -13.60
N TYR A 792 -11.46 -23.86 -13.24
CA TYR A 792 -10.38 -24.70 -13.71
C TYR A 792 -10.83 -26.16 -13.88
N ASP A 793 -10.62 -26.72 -15.06
CA ASP A 793 -11.01 -28.10 -15.40
C ASP A 793 -10.13 -29.16 -14.70
N GLY A 794 -8.93 -28.76 -14.26
CA GLY A 794 -8.06 -29.62 -13.45
C GLY A 794 -8.56 -29.78 -12.00
N THR A 795 -7.99 -30.75 -11.29
CA THR A 795 -8.47 -31.09 -9.94
C THR A 795 -8.03 -30.05 -8.91
N SER A 796 -8.99 -29.39 -8.26
CA SER A 796 -8.75 -28.53 -7.10
C SER A 796 -9.20 -29.23 -5.81
N VAL A 797 -8.36 -29.30 -4.79
CA VAL A 797 -8.65 -30.01 -3.52
C VAL A 797 -8.35 -29.09 -2.33
N HIS A 798 -9.32 -28.95 -1.41
CA HIS A 798 -9.08 -28.26 -0.14
C HIS A 798 -8.33 -29.18 0.85
N VAL A 799 -7.27 -28.65 1.45
CA VAL A 799 -6.44 -29.32 2.45
C VAL A 799 -6.65 -28.60 3.77
N LEU A 800 -7.17 -29.32 4.76
CA LEU A 800 -7.59 -28.75 6.03
C LEU A 800 -6.39 -28.27 6.87
N ASP A 801 -5.35 -29.10 6.96
CA ASP A 801 -4.19 -28.92 7.82
C ASP A 801 -2.98 -29.67 7.26
N ALA A 802 -1.80 -29.44 7.83
CA ALA A 802 -0.55 -30.01 7.33
C ALA A 802 -0.52 -31.53 7.42
N SER A 803 -1.10 -32.12 8.47
CA SER A 803 -1.18 -33.58 8.65
C SER A 803 -1.92 -34.29 7.51
N ARG A 804 -2.86 -33.60 6.86
CA ARG A 804 -3.65 -34.13 5.74
C ARG A 804 -2.99 -33.97 4.37
N ALA A 805 -1.99 -33.08 4.24
CA ALA A 805 -1.36 -32.75 2.96
C ALA A 805 -0.75 -33.98 2.27
N VAL A 806 -0.10 -34.87 3.04
CA VAL A 806 0.54 -36.10 2.55
C VAL A 806 -0.45 -37.08 1.94
N GLY A 807 -1.61 -37.26 2.58
CA GLY A 807 -2.65 -38.16 2.10
C GLY A 807 -3.25 -37.67 0.79
N VAL A 808 -3.47 -36.35 0.69
CA VAL A 808 -3.97 -35.70 -0.53
C VAL A 808 -2.96 -35.81 -1.67
N ALA A 809 -1.69 -35.47 -1.42
CA ALA A 809 -0.63 -35.57 -2.42
C ALA A 809 -0.45 -37.01 -2.93
N ASN A 810 -0.48 -38.00 -2.03
CA ASN A 810 -0.41 -39.42 -2.41
C ASN A 810 -1.54 -39.83 -3.35
N ASN A 811 -2.78 -39.48 -3.02
CA ASN A 811 -3.94 -39.83 -3.84
C ASN A 811 -3.92 -39.15 -5.22
N LEU A 812 -3.34 -37.95 -5.32
CA LEU A 812 -3.22 -37.20 -6.57
C LEU A 812 -2.09 -37.74 -7.48
N LEU A 813 -1.03 -38.34 -6.90
CA LEU A 813 0.15 -38.80 -7.64
C LEU A 813 0.13 -40.30 -7.98
N GLN A 814 -0.65 -41.11 -7.27
CA GLN A 814 -0.69 -42.56 -7.50
C GLN A 814 -1.28 -42.93 -8.88
N LYS A 815 -0.52 -43.71 -9.67
CA LYS A 815 -0.97 -44.20 -11.00
C LYS A 815 -2.24 -45.04 -10.96
N LYS A 816 -2.53 -45.70 -9.83
CA LYS A 816 -3.71 -46.56 -9.64
C LYS A 816 -4.57 -45.97 -8.53
N GLY A 817 -5.70 -45.36 -8.87
CA GLY A 817 -6.61 -44.74 -7.91
C GLY A 817 -6.79 -43.23 -8.05
N ARG A 818 -5.87 -42.53 -8.75
CA ARG A 818 -5.99 -41.08 -9.03
C ARG A 818 -7.33 -40.70 -9.65
N GLU A 819 -7.73 -41.36 -10.74
CA GLU A 819 -9.00 -41.04 -11.43
C GLU A 819 -10.22 -41.23 -10.53
N ALA A 820 -10.24 -42.30 -9.73
CA ALA A 820 -11.31 -42.56 -8.78
C ALA A 820 -11.37 -41.50 -7.66
N TYR A 821 -10.20 -41.04 -7.18
CA TYR A 821 -10.12 -39.97 -6.19
C TYR A 821 -10.57 -38.61 -6.76
N ILE A 822 -10.13 -38.28 -7.98
CA ILE A 822 -10.57 -37.05 -8.68
C ILE A 822 -12.10 -37.05 -8.87
N GLN A 823 -12.65 -38.19 -9.30
CA GLN A 823 -14.10 -38.34 -9.44
C GLN A 823 -14.82 -38.14 -8.10
N GLN A 824 -14.30 -38.75 -7.02
CA GLN A 824 -14.86 -38.57 -5.68
C GLN A 824 -14.86 -37.10 -5.22
N VAL A 825 -13.76 -36.38 -5.43
CA VAL A 825 -13.67 -34.95 -5.09
C VAL A 825 -14.67 -34.12 -5.91
N ASN A 826 -14.80 -34.41 -7.21
CA ASN A 826 -15.75 -33.73 -8.08
C ASN A 826 -17.21 -33.97 -7.66
N GLU A 827 -17.55 -35.20 -7.27
CA GLU A 827 -18.87 -35.54 -6.72
C GLU A 827 -19.14 -34.84 -5.39
N GLU A 828 -18.14 -34.74 -4.50
CA GLU A 828 -18.23 -33.99 -3.24
C GLU A 828 -18.46 -32.50 -3.49
N HIS A 829 -17.72 -31.91 -4.43
CA HIS A 829 -17.88 -30.51 -4.83
C HIS A 829 -19.27 -30.24 -5.41
N GLU A 830 -19.78 -31.12 -6.27
CA GLU A 830 -21.12 -30.98 -6.83
C GLU A 830 -22.21 -31.05 -5.75
N ALA A 831 -22.11 -32.00 -4.83
CA ALA A 831 -23.03 -32.11 -3.71
C ALA A 831 -23.02 -30.84 -2.83
N LEU A 832 -21.85 -30.25 -2.57
CA LEU A 832 -21.71 -29.00 -1.82
C LEU A 832 -22.33 -27.81 -2.57
N ARG A 833 -22.14 -27.72 -3.90
CA ARG A 833 -22.75 -26.68 -4.74
C ARG A 833 -24.28 -26.76 -4.73
N VAL A 834 -24.83 -27.95 -4.95
CA VAL A 834 -26.28 -28.19 -4.92
C VAL A 834 -26.86 -27.87 -3.54
N ARG A 835 -26.20 -28.32 -2.46
CA ARG A 835 -26.64 -28.03 -1.08
C ARG A 835 -26.65 -26.53 -0.80
N ARG A 836 -25.62 -25.79 -1.21
CA ARG A 836 -25.56 -24.33 -1.02
C ARG A 836 -26.63 -23.60 -1.84
N ALA A 837 -26.84 -24.00 -3.10
CA ALA A 837 -27.89 -23.44 -3.96
C ALA A 837 -29.30 -23.69 -3.36
N SER A 838 -29.54 -24.89 -2.83
CA SER A 838 -30.80 -25.22 -2.15
C SER A 838 -31.02 -24.41 -0.86
N ASN A 839 -29.96 -24.15 -0.08
CA ASN A 839 -30.01 -23.30 1.11
C ASN A 839 -30.18 -21.81 0.79
N GLN A 840 -29.64 -21.33 -0.33
CA GLN A 840 -29.90 -19.97 -0.85
C GLN A 840 -31.34 -19.83 -1.35
N GLN A 841 -31.91 -20.84 -2.02
CA GLN A 841 -33.33 -20.86 -2.36
C GLN A 841 -34.25 -21.01 -1.13
N ALA A 842 -33.79 -21.67 -0.06
CA ALA A 842 -34.51 -21.78 1.20
C ALA A 842 -34.50 -20.49 2.04
N ARG A 843 -33.55 -19.56 1.80
CA ARG A 843 -33.69 -18.15 2.22
C ARG A 843 -34.78 -17.49 1.37
N LYS A 844 -36.04 -17.80 1.68
CA LYS A 844 -37.17 -16.93 1.34
C LYS A 844 -36.94 -15.59 2.04
N LEU A 845 -36.28 -14.67 1.34
CA LEU A 845 -36.34 -13.26 1.68
C LEU A 845 -37.83 -12.88 1.74
N ALA A 846 -38.22 -12.16 2.79
CA ALA A 846 -39.60 -11.71 2.91
C ALA A 846 -39.95 -10.84 1.70
N SER A 847 -41.15 -10.97 1.14
CA SER A 847 -41.57 -10.09 0.04
C SER A 847 -41.54 -8.63 0.49
N MET A 848 -41.38 -7.67 -0.43
CA MET A 848 -41.43 -6.25 -0.09
C MET A 848 -42.70 -5.86 0.68
N GLU A 849 -43.82 -6.53 0.41
CA GLU A 849 -45.05 -6.40 1.20
C GLU A 849 -44.89 -6.87 2.64
N GLN A 850 -44.21 -7.99 2.89
CA GLN A 850 -43.94 -8.50 4.25
C GLN A 850 -42.95 -7.60 5.00
N VAL A 851 -41.93 -7.07 4.32
CA VAL A 851 -40.99 -6.10 4.89
C VAL A 851 -41.72 -4.79 5.23
N HIS A 852 -42.59 -4.30 4.36
CA HIS A 852 -43.41 -3.11 4.62
C HIS A 852 -44.44 -3.32 5.73
N ALA A 853 -45.02 -4.52 5.84
CA ALA A 853 -45.94 -4.87 6.92
C ALA A 853 -45.22 -4.92 8.28
N ASN A 854 -44.00 -5.44 8.30
CA ASN A 854 -43.14 -5.52 9.49
C ASN A 854 -42.23 -4.31 9.68
N ARG A 855 -42.51 -3.19 8.98
CA ARG A 855 -41.73 -1.96 9.15
C ARG A 855 -41.77 -1.55 10.62
N PHE A 856 -40.60 -1.21 11.17
CA PHE A 856 -40.50 -0.65 12.51
C PHE A 856 -41.39 0.59 12.60
N ARG A 857 -42.38 0.58 13.51
CA ARG A 857 -43.24 1.73 13.79
C ARG A 857 -42.82 2.25 15.17
N SER A 858 -42.19 3.41 15.21
CA SER A 858 -41.62 4.00 16.42
C SER A 858 -42.67 4.66 17.33
N GLU A 859 -43.94 4.29 17.23
CA GLU A 859 -44.98 4.83 18.10
C GLU A 859 -45.34 3.76 19.13
N ASP A 860 -45.05 4.10 20.39
CA ASP A 860 -45.23 3.33 21.63
C ASP A 860 -44.20 2.25 21.97
N SER A 861 -42.98 2.69 22.30
CA SER A 861 -42.34 2.26 23.55
C SER A 861 -41.30 3.29 23.97
N GLY A 862 -41.50 3.91 25.14
CA GLY A 862 -40.51 4.79 25.75
C GLY A 862 -39.24 4.04 26.12
N TYR A 863 -38.33 3.96 25.14
CA TYR A 863 -36.91 3.67 25.30
C TYR A 863 -36.11 4.67 24.49
#